data_AF-A0A933F3M5-F1
#
_entry.id   AF-A0A933F3M5-F1
#
_cell.length_a   1.000
_cell.length_b   1.000
_cell.length_c   1.000
_cell.angle_alpha   90.00
_cell.angle_beta   90.00
_cell.angle_gamma   90.00
#
_symmetry.space_group_name_H-M   'P 1'
#
loop_
_entity.id
_entity.type
_entity.pdbx_description
1 polymer ?
#
loop_
_entity_poly.entity_id
_entity_poly.type
_entity_poly.pdbx_seq_one_letter_code
_entity_poly.pdbx_strand_id
1 'polypeptide(L)'
;FSTITSQAGTAIFLRASSTSSIISSYVQGSTAIHISGSTGTVIGDSILIGTSALGAGLWVSNASQNLTLSSSTLRAGPLGRALKLDRDNIGAITLSSISLQGSLWGLVIDTQAAGATLSIASATFRDLQSGATAMHFLGGVHISTFADTYYDDSAAINVNGTALDAGSRVTMSCYRGPRGGPSFETDPSNQVDWVPCPAITLPPECASGFNVRKTGGDHDTIQAALNALPDSLSGLACVVIRDSETYSEAVMVEGFSGSGGYTGALLKIMADPTFVSSAPAINPPTASTAAFQIINSSVAIEHVNIITTNTVAYGVSASSAYITISSVNVDSNGNIWSRGLSISSHSVIAYSSVTISNAQGIRVTGLLSAVRYSTSTASGTGSALVLNLASTSTVEYGMFTAANGNAISLTSSDFNEIRDSTATISDGSYSHSAVALNWSNNNTLRSSYLQGTLAYSSLMIINSSRYNTVLQSTVSAASSSYNIYVQGSSSNTVDQSRLTHPGGTTINLDWGSSYNTVIRSTMSSSSGSAYRVGNNTGNWYNTLSQSYISNTGHGVELLNGLNTISASTVNSSLSGYAALAITGSSSNTIADSYFSNSNGYGAYIISYSSNNFITRSRLIGGSSNPGLYLSGSSSNTIDRSFVINSGSTAAWLSESSNNTILLSTISGGPNLPALYLTGSSSNTFSSNVILSTSGVGLFMASYSSYNLVSLSTVSTANNTYSALRLLNASSNTLSELMIRNDWGTALSLAYSSHNTIALSTITSQSTSLAALTVTGSSNTFQQIYVFNAALAAAGFYQSDYNSIIASTFMAGAGSGGYVLALNLSPWNSIERSRIIATAGSTGLSLYNNAHYNIIRDSSLTSNAAGGGSGALNIFLSWNNRFYGGSIRNNAGQALHISDSAGNQIDGSTITSPAANHRAVLIIHGSSNTILNSYIAGSTAVHVAASTGNAIVASVLVATNPLGGGLWISSGSFNFSLSSSSIMGGSQATAVRLDYGNSGAISLSSVVYYGSLYGLFIDTQTASATLSISSATFRDLQSGATAIHFLGGVHISTFADTYFDATADVNVNGTALDAGSRVTMSCYRGPRGGPAFETDPSNQVDWVPCGGQLPAGCALGF
;
A
#
# COMPACT_ATOMS: atom_id res chain seq x y z
N PHE A 1 28.80 -24.12 36.55
CA PHE A 1 29.46 -23.88 37.83
C PHE A 1 28.42 -23.94 38.95
N SER A 2 28.57 -24.84 39.92
CA SER A 2 27.62 -25.03 41.03
C SER A 2 28.34 -25.04 42.37
N THR A 3 27.75 -24.39 43.39
CA THR A 3 28.26 -24.38 44.77
C THR A 3 27.34 -25.21 45.65
N ILE A 4 27.84 -26.31 46.23
CA ILE A 4 27.09 -27.26 47.06
C ILE A 4 27.80 -27.38 48.41
N THR A 5 27.15 -26.93 49.48
CA THR A 5 27.72 -26.98 50.82
C THR A 5 26.81 -27.72 51.78
N SER A 6 27.39 -28.50 52.69
CA SER A 6 26.72 -29.16 53.79
C SER A 6 27.45 -28.85 55.09
N GLN A 7 26.73 -28.29 56.07
CA GLN A 7 27.30 -27.97 57.38
C GLN A 7 27.60 -29.21 58.23
N ALA A 8 26.83 -30.30 58.03
CA ALA A 8 27.02 -31.58 58.71
C ALA A 8 26.66 -32.75 57.78
N GLY A 9 27.49 -33.78 57.72
CA GLY A 9 27.29 -34.94 56.84
C GLY A 9 27.95 -34.79 55.46
N THR A 10 27.74 -35.76 54.58
CA THR A 10 28.30 -35.75 53.22
C THR A 10 27.55 -34.75 52.34
N ALA A 11 28.23 -33.93 51.55
CA ALA A 11 27.55 -32.95 50.70
C ALA A 11 26.87 -33.59 49.49
N ILE A 12 27.54 -34.54 48.83
CA ILE A 12 26.95 -35.36 47.76
C ILE A 12 27.19 -36.83 48.08
N PHE A 13 26.11 -37.61 48.22
CA PHE A 13 26.17 -39.05 48.41
C PHE A 13 25.54 -39.77 47.22
N LEU A 14 26.39 -40.39 46.38
CA LEU A 14 25.98 -41.21 45.25
C LEU A 14 25.96 -42.67 45.69
N ARG A 15 24.77 -43.27 45.75
CA ARG A 15 24.60 -44.69 46.14
C ARG A 15 23.89 -45.45 45.04
N ALA A 16 24.51 -46.53 44.57
CA ALA A 16 23.97 -47.40 43.53
C ALA A 16 23.51 -46.64 42.26
N SER A 17 24.18 -45.52 41.91
CA SER A 17 23.82 -44.74 40.73
C SER A 17 24.52 -45.28 39.48
N SER A 18 23.85 -45.15 38.33
CA SER A 18 24.47 -45.33 37.02
C SER A 18 24.71 -43.96 36.39
N THR A 19 25.94 -43.72 35.92
CA THR A 19 26.40 -42.54 35.16
C THR A 19 26.06 -41.20 35.80
N SER A 20 26.98 -40.64 36.60
CA SER A 20 26.82 -39.34 37.25
C SER A 20 27.96 -38.41 36.86
N SER A 21 27.67 -37.17 36.45
CA SER A 21 28.68 -36.18 36.05
C SER A 21 28.64 -34.95 36.96
N ILE A 22 29.76 -34.63 37.62
CA ILE A 22 29.93 -33.46 38.47
C ILE A 22 31.09 -32.64 37.90
N ILE A 23 30.77 -31.57 37.17
CA ILE A 23 31.76 -30.79 36.40
C ILE A 23 31.73 -29.33 36.87
N SER A 24 32.90 -28.70 36.97
CA SER A 24 33.07 -27.28 37.32
C SER A 24 32.35 -26.89 38.62
N SER A 25 32.43 -27.72 39.67
CA SER A 25 31.63 -27.55 40.90
C SER A 25 32.49 -27.33 42.14
N TYR A 26 32.02 -26.49 43.06
CA TYR A 26 32.54 -26.37 44.42
C TYR A 26 31.67 -27.18 45.37
N VAL A 27 32.22 -28.21 46.01
CA VAL A 27 31.50 -29.11 46.92
C VAL A 27 32.20 -29.15 48.27
N GLN A 28 31.46 -28.90 49.36
CA GLN A 28 32.01 -28.87 50.71
C GLN A 28 31.09 -29.59 51.70
N GLY A 29 31.60 -30.55 52.47
CA GLY A 29 30.86 -31.27 53.51
C GLY A 29 31.79 -31.98 54.48
N SER A 30 31.27 -32.70 55.49
CA SER A 30 32.13 -33.53 56.37
C SER A 30 32.93 -34.55 55.57
N THR A 31 32.34 -35.08 54.50
CA THR A 31 32.97 -35.61 53.30
C THR A 31 32.35 -34.86 52.11
N ALA A 32 33.14 -34.37 51.15
CA ALA A 32 32.56 -33.58 50.07
C ALA A 32 31.69 -34.46 49.16
N ILE A 33 32.28 -35.54 48.64
CA ILE A 33 31.57 -36.52 47.81
C ILE A 33 31.83 -37.94 48.34
N HIS A 34 30.78 -38.73 48.52
CA HIS A 34 30.88 -40.17 48.80
C HIS A 34 30.16 -40.95 47.71
N ILE A 35 30.88 -41.83 47.03
CA ILE A 35 30.40 -42.73 45.98
C ILE A 35 30.38 -44.15 46.54
N SER A 36 29.25 -44.84 46.45
CA SER A 36 29.03 -46.14 47.08
C SER A 36 28.25 -47.06 46.13
N GLY A 37 28.89 -48.11 45.61
CA GLY A 37 28.31 -49.07 44.67
C GLY A 37 27.77 -48.47 43.37
N SER A 38 28.35 -47.34 42.91
CA SER A 38 27.88 -46.64 41.71
C SER A 38 28.78 -46.93 40.50
N THR A 39 28.26 -46.81 39.28
CA THR A 39 29.01 -47.09 38.04
C THR A 39 29.08 -45.86 37.12
N GLY A 40 30.23 -45.61 36.48
CA GLY A 40 30.38 -44.58 35.45
C GLY A 40 30.34 -43.15 35.98
N THR A 41 30.87 -42.89 37.17
CA THR A 41 30.91 -41.52 37.72
C THR A 41 32.07 -40.73 37.11
N VAL A 42 31.79 -39.51 36.64
CA VAL A 42 32.76 -38.56 36.10
C VAL A 42 32.76 -37.30 36.97
N ILE A 43 33.93 -36.90 37.47
CA ILE A 43 34.11 -35.66 38.21
C ILE A 43 35.20 -34.85 37.51
N GLY A 44 34.90 -33.61 37.10
CA GLY A 44 35.79 -32.76 36.31
C GLY A 44 35.86 -31.33 36.87
N ASP A 45 37.01 -30.68 36.77
CA ASP A 45 37.18 -29.23 37.03
C ASP A 45 36.60 -28.75 38.38
N SER A 46 36.61 -29.60 39.42
CA SER A 46 35.86 -29.37 40.66
C SER A 46 36.75 -29.15 41.89
N ILE A 47 36.24 -28.44 42.89
CA ILE A 47 36.89 -28.23 44.19
C ILE A 47 36.09 -29.01 45.25
N LEU A 48 36.70 -30.02 45.87
CA LEU A 48 36.06 -30.93 46.82
C LEU A 48 36.69 -30.78 48.21
N ILE A 49 35.92 -30.33 49.21
CA ILE A 49 36.43 -30.02 50.56
C ILE A 49 35.73 -30.87 51.63
N GLY A 50 36.48 -31.80 52.23
CA GLY A 50 36.13 -32.49 53.46
C GLY A 50 36.46 -31.63 54.69
N THR A 51 35.45 -31.20 55.44
CA THR A 51 35.60 -30.27 56.56
C THR A 51 35.80 -30.95 57.92
N SER A 52 35.41 -32.21 58.06
CA SER A 52 35.58 -32.94 59.32
C SER A 52 37.04 -33.39 59.50
N ALA A 53 37.49 -33.54 60.76
CA ALA A 53 38.86 -33.93 61.04
C ALA A 53 39.29 -35.22 60.32
N LEU A 54 38.39 -36.21 60.21
CA LEU A 54 38.58 -37.48 59.51
C LEU A 54 37.96 -37.52 58.10
N GLY A 55 37.43 -36.38 57.64
CA GLY A 55 36.67 -36.27 56.41
C GLY A 55 37.46 -36.58 55.16
N ALA A 56 36.77 -36.82 54.05
CA ALA A 56 37.39 -36.93 52.75
C ALA A 56 36.93 -35.85 51.77
N GLY A 57 37.81 -35.45 50.85
CA GLY A 57 37.40 -34.69 49.66
C GLY A 57 36.51 -35.57 48.78
N LEU A 58 37.00 -36.77 48.46
CA LEU A 58 36.24 -37.82 47.78
C LEU A 58 36.48 -39.18 48.44
N TRP A 59 35.40 -39.90 48.72
CA TRP A 59 35.42 -41.28 49.22
C TRP A 59 34.67 -42.19 48.25
N VAL A 60 35.29 -43.30 47.83
CA VAL A 60 34.72 -44.28 46.90
C VAL A 60 34.72 -45.65 47.56
N SER A 61 33.55 -46.31 47.67
CA SER A 61 33.38 -47.57 48.40
C SER A 61 32.36 -48.53 47.76
N ASN A 62 32.22 -49.71 48.37
CA ASN A 62 31.16 -50.71 48.10
C ASN A 62 31.07 -51.15 46.63
N ALA A 63 32.19 -51.55 46.02
CA ALA A 63 32.22 -52.01 44.64
C ALA A 63 31.77 -50.99 43.59
N SER A 64 32.19 -49.73 43.74
CA SER A 64 31.98 -48.74 42.69
C SER A 64 32.79 -49.10 41.44
N GLN A 65 32.28 -48.75 40.26
CA GLN A 65 32.85 -49.15 38.97
C GLN A 65 33.08 -47.94 38.04
N ASN A 66 34.17 -47.96 37.26
CA ASN A 66 34.41 -46.99 36.17
C ASN A 66 34.38 -45.51 36.65
N LEU A 67 35.27 -45.14 37.57
CA LEU A 67 35.40 -43.77 38.04
C LEU A 67 36.39 -43.00 37.16
N THR A 68 36.00 -41.80 36.72
CA THR A 68 36.89 -40.82 36.10
C THR A 68 36.91 -39.55 36.95
N LEU A 69 38.10 -39.15 37.41
CA LEU A 69 38.31 -37.89 38.14
C LEU A 69 39.38 -37.08 37.41
N SER A 70 39.00 -35.91 36.88
CA SER A 70 39.89 -35.03 36.13
C SER A 70 39.93 -33.60 36.68
N SER A 71 41.08 -32.93 36.55
CA SER A 71 41.25 -31.47 36.75
C SER A 71 40.68 -30.92 38.07
N SER A 72 40.70 -31.72 39.14
CA SER A 72 39.98 -31.40 40.38
C SER A 72 40.92 -31.18 41.56
N THR A 73 40.58 -30.24 42.44
CA THR A 73 41.30 -30.01 43.70
C THR A 73 40.52 -30.62 44.86
N LEU A 74 41.15 -31.49 45.64
CA LEU A 74 40.56 -32.17 46.77
C LEU A 74 41.33 -31.80 48.03
N ARG A 75 40.59 -31.38 49.06
CA ARG A 75 41.12 -31.05 50.38
C ARG A 75 40.34 -31.81 51.45
N ALA A 76 41.02 -32.31 52.47
CA ALA A 76 40.37 -32.90 53.63
C ALA A 76 40.82 -32.24 54.94
N GLY A 77 40.18 -32.61 56.05
CA GLY A 77 40.55 -32.13 57.38
C GLY A 77 41.92 -32.65 57.84
N PRO A 78 42.43 -32.17 58.99
CA PRO A 78 43.81 -32.40 59.42
C PRO A 78 44.20 -33.88 59.63
N LEU A 79 43.25 -34.76 59.91
CA LEU A 79 43.45 -36.21 60.05
C LEU A 79 42.76 -36.99 58.91
N GLY A 80 42.33 -36.29 57.88
CA GLY A 80 41.46 -36.80 56.81
C GLY A 80 42.24 -37.33 55.61
N ARG A 81 41.50 -37.62 54.54
CA ARG A 81 42.02 -38.21 53.30
C ARG A 81 41.54 -37.39 52.11
N ALA A 82 42.41 -36.78 51.32
CA ALA A 82 41.92 -35.97 50.21
C ALA A 82 41.14 -36.84 49.20
N LEU A 83 41.65 -38.04 48.89
CA LEU A 83 40.97 -39.09 48.14
C LEU A 83 41.11 -40.45 48.85
N LYS A 84 40.00 -41.15 49.10
CA LYS A 84 39.98 -42.53 49.59
C LYS A 84 39.30 -43.46 48.59
N LEU A 85 40.06 -44.44 48.09
CA LEU A 85 39.54 -45.61 47.38
C LEU A 85 39.47 -46.78 48.37
N ASP A 86 38.26 -47.07 48.86
CA ASP A 86 38.01 -48.16 49.81
C ASP A 86 38.11 -49.53 49.12
N ARG A 87 37.90 -50.60 49.89
CA ARG A 87 37.97 -51.96 49.36
C ARG A 87 36.93 -52.27 48.27
N ASP A 88 37.29 -53.22 47.43
CA ASP A 88 36.41 -53.94 46.49
C ASP A 88 35.87 -53.13 45.29
N ASN A 89 36.38 -51.92 44.97
CA ASN A 89 36.00 -51.26 43.71
C ASN A 89 36.52 -52.04 42.49
N ILE A 90 35.80 -51.95 41.37
CA ILE A 90 36.03 -52.73 40.14
C ILE A 90 36.15 -51.84 38.90
N GLY A 91 36.62 -52.40 37.78
CA GLY A 91 36.73 -51.68 36.51
C GLY A 91 37.81 -50.59 36.52
N ALA A 92 37.68 -49.62 35.61
CA ALA A 92 38.70 -48.59 35.44
C ALA A 92 38.52 -47.43 36.43
N ILE A 93 39.55 -47.16 37.22
CA ILE A 93 39.63 -45.95 38.06
C ILE A 93 40.71 -45.07 37.46
N THR A 94 40.29 -44.00 36.80
CA THR A 94 41.17 -43.09 36.05
C THR A 94 41.21 -41.73 36.74
N LEU A 95 42.39 -41.32 37.17
CA LEU A 95 42.64 -40.02 37.80
C LEU A 95 43.57 -39.19 36.91
N SER A 96 43.26 -37.93 36.63
CA SER A 96 44.12 -37.06 35.83
C SER A 96 44.06 -35.61 36.30
N SER A 97 45.19 -34.92 36.38
CA SER A 97 45.29 -33.50 36.77
C SER A 97 44.64 -33.19 38.11
N ILE A 98 44.80 -34.06 39.10
CA ILE A 98 44.23 -33.86 40.44
C ILE A 98 45.20 -33.17 41.38
N SER A 99 44.70 -32.25 42.21
CA SER A 99 45.48 -31.61 43.29
C SER A 99 44.97 -32.08 44.65
N LEU A 100 45.82 -32.66 45.49
CA LEU A 100 45.49 -33.24 46.78
C LEU A 100 46.14 -32.42 47.90
N GLN A 101 45.34 -31.91 48.84
CA GLN A 101 45.78 -30.89 49.82
C GLN A 101 45.28 -31.10 51.25
N GLY A 102 45.99 -30.53 52.22
CA GLY A 102 45.53 -30.22 53.58
C GLY A 102 45.31 -31.40 54.53
N SER A 103 45.56 -32.63 54.07
CA SER A 103 45.22 -33.87 54.74
C SER A 103 46.43 -34.59 55.34
N LEU A 104 46.18 -35.52 56.27
CA LEU A 104 47.21 -36.46 56.77
C LEU A 104 47.59 -37.50 55.71
N TRP A 105 46.63 -37.83 54.85
CA TRP A 105 46.85 -38.69 53.68
C TRP A 105 46.33 -38.02 52.41
N GLY A 106 47.17 -37.89 51.39
CA GLY A 106 46.73 -37.38 50.09
C GLY A 106 45.77 -38.36 49.41
N LEU A 107 46.30 -39.49 48.98
CA LEU A 107 45.57 -40.59 48.35
C LEU A 107 45.72 -41.87 49.18
N VAL A 108 44.60 -42.45 49.60
CA VAL A 108 44.55 -43.75 50.28
C VAL A 108 43.91 -44.78 49.36
N ILE A 109 44.60 -45.91 49.16
CA ILE A 109 44.16 -46.99 48.28
C ILE A 109 44.13 -48.29 49.08
N ASP A 110 42.94 -48.87 49.22
CA ASP A 110 42.75 -50.20 49.81
C ASP A 110 42.79 -51.30 48.74
N THR A 111 42.58 -52.55 49.14
CA THR A 111 42.51 -53.71 48.25
C THR A 111 41.32 -53.56 47.29
N GLN A 112 41.60 -53.35 46.00
CA GLN A 112 40.56 -53.30 44.97
C GLN A 112 40.18 -54.73 44.54
N ALA A 113 38.98 -54.90 44.00
CA ALA A 113 38.51 -56.21 43.57
C ALA A 113 39.26 -56.67 42.30
N ALA A 114 39.32 -57.99 42.08
CA ALA A 114 40.02 -58.56 40.94
C ALA A 114 39.52 -57.98 39.60
N GLY A 115 40.46 -57.54 38.76
CA GLY A 115 40.15 -56.89 37.48
C GLY A 115 39.92 -55.38 37.56
N ALA A 116 40.04 -54.75 38.74
CA ALA A 116 40.14 -53.30 38.83
C ALA A 116 41.48 -52.82 38.23
N THR A 117 41.44 -51.76 37.44
CA THR A 117 42.63 -51.10 36.91
C THR A 117 42.68 -49.67 37.44
N LEU A 118 43.74 -49.34 38.19
CA LEU A 118 43.98 -47.99 38.66
C LEU A 118 45.00 -47.31 37.75
N SER A 119 44.68 -46.13 37.24
CA SER A 119 45.58 -45.32 36.41
C SER A 119 45.56 -43.87 36.88
N ILE A 120 46.75 -43.30 37.05
CA ILE A 120 46.91 -41.89 37.40
C ILE A 120 47.74 -41.25 36.29
N ALA A 121 47.15 -40.32 35.54
CA ALA A 121 47.86 -39.62 34.47
C ALA A 121 48.66 -38.42 34.98
N SER A 122 48.18 -37.75 36.02
CA SER A 122 48.90 -36.71 36.76
C SER A 122 48.24 -36.43 38.11
N ALA A 123 49.06 -36.18 39.14
CA ALA A 123 48.58 -35.84 40.48
C ALA A 123 49.60 -34.94 41.21
N THR A 124 49.12 -33.86 41.81
CA THR A 124 49.93 -32.91 42.57
C THR A 124 49.57 -33.00 44.04
N PHE A 125 50.54 -33.42 44.86
CA PHE A 125 50.46 -33.43 46.31
C PHE A 125 51.09 -32.15 46.85
N ARG A 126 50.29 -31.28 47.48
CA ARG A 126 50.78 -30.02 48.05
C ARG A 126 50.08 -29.65 49.33
N ASP A 127 50.75 -28.88 50.18
CA ASP A 127 50.19 -28.36 51.44
C ASP A 127 49.58 -29.46 52.33
N LEU A 128 50.18 -30.64 52.35
CA LEU A 128 49.80 -31.72 53.26
C LEU A 128 50.19 -31.37 54.70
N GLN A 129 49.56 -32.03 55.67
CA GLN A 129 49.91 -31.82 57.08
C GLN A 129 51.34 -32.28 57.36
N SER A 130 52.00 -31.66 58.33
CA SER A 130 53.32 -32.13 58.77
C SER A 130 53.24 -33.59 59.22
N GLY A 131 54.15 -34.44 58.72
CA GLY A 131 54.11 -35.89 58.94
C GLY A 131 53.20 -36.67 57.99
N ALA A 132 52.55 -36.02 57.02
CA ALA A 132 51.62 -36.67 56.11
C ALA A 132 52.29 -37.65 55.14
N THR A 133 51.50 -38.60 54.66
CA THR A 133 51.86 -39.50 53.55
C THR A 133 51.08 -39.08 52.31
N ALA A 134 51.78 -38.81 51.20
CA ALA A 134 51.11 -38.40 49.96
C ALA A 134 50.27 -39.56 49.38
N MET A 135 50.82 -40.75 49.26
CA MET A 135 50.11 -41.95 48.80
C MET A 135 50.29 -43.12 49.75
N HIS A 136 49.19 -43.71 50.22
CA HIS A 136 49.20 -44.78 51.22
C HIS A 136 48.41 -45.99 50.75
N PHE A 137 49.08 -47.12 50.59
CA PHE A 137 48.46 -48.41 50.27
C PHE A 137 48.15 -49.19 51.55
N LEU A 138 46.95 -49.77 51.61
CA LEU A 138 46.50 -50.55 52.77
C LEU A 138 46.47 -52.08 52.51
N GLY A 139 46.74 -52.53 51.29
CA GLY A 139 46.63 -53.94 50.91
C GLY A 139 46.51 -54.15 49.40
N GLY A 140 46.54 -55.41 48.96
CA GLY A 140 46.17 -55.85 47.62
C GLY A 140 47.32 -55.91 46.62
N VAL A 141 47.02 -56.49 45.45
CA VAL A 141 47.92 -56.58 44.29
C VAL A 141 47.58 -55.46 43.30
N HIS A 142 48.46 -54.48 43.15
CA HIS A 142 48.27 -53.35 42.25
C HIS A 142 49.33 -53.33 41.16
N ILE A 143 48.92 -53.50 39.89
CA ILE A 143 49.80 -53.29 38.73
C ILE A 143 49.32 -52.03 38.04
N SER A 144 50.01 -50.91 38.26
CA SER A 144 49.52 -49.60 37.87
C SER A 144 50.66 -48.64 37.56
N THR A 145 50.46 -47.80 36.55
CA THR A 145 51.40 -46.71 36.22
C THR A 145 50.78 -45.40 36.66
N PHE A 146 51.50 -44.65 37.48
CA PHE A 146 51.17 -43.31 37.90
C PHE A 146 52.14 -42.35 37.22
N ALA A 147 51.64 -41.61 36.23
CA ALA A 147 52.38 -40.64 35.46
C ALA A 147 52.29 -39.23 36.09
N ASP A 148 53.30 -38.40 35.83
CA ASP A 148 53.38 -36.96 36.16
C ASP A 148 52.91 -36.62 37.58
N THR A 149 53.41 -37.36 38.56
CA THR A 149 53.11 -37.12 39.98
C THR A 149 54.09 -36.10 40.56
N TYR A 150 53.58 -35.01 41.14
CA TYR A 150 54.38 -33.98 41.80
C TYR A 150 54.24 -34.06 43.32
N TYR A 151 55.37 -34.09 44.04
CA TYR A 151 55.45 -34.11 45.49
C TYR A 151 56.17 -32.86 46.01
N ASP A 152 55.46 -31.97 46.70
CA ASP A 152 56.10 -30.83 47.37
C ASP A 152 56.85 -31.23 48.66
N ASP A 153 57.36 -30.24 49.40
CA ASP A 153 58.10 -30.45 50.64
C ASP A 153 57.23 -30.84 51.85
N SER A 154 55.90 -30.84 51.71
CA SER A 154 54.97 -31.09 52.82
C SER A 154 54.78 -32.57 53.14
N ALA A 155 55.02 -33.47 52.18
CA ALA A 155 54.85 -34.91 52.35
C ALA A 155 56.04 -35.52 53.12
N ALA A 156 55.83 -36.04 54.33
CA ALA A 156 56.88 -36.76 55.05
C ALA A 156 57.30 -38.07 54.35
N ILE A 157 56.31 -38.78 53.81
CA ILE A 157 56.47 -40.00 53.01
C ILE A 157 55.73 -39.78 51.68
N ASN A 158 56.39 -39.97 50.55
CA ASN A 158 55.75 -39.77 49.24
C ASN A 158 54.82 -40.95 48.88
N VAL A 159 55.31 -42.18 49.01
CA VAL A 159 54.57 -43.42 48.77
C VAL A 159 54.89 -44.39 49.90
N ASN A 160 53.86 -44.81 50.62
CA ASN A 160 53.96 -45.89 51.60
C ASN A 160 53.34 -47.15 51.01
N GLY A 161 54.21 -48.05 50.53
CA GLY A 161 53.89 -49.33 49.93
C GLY A 161 54.00 -50.52 50.88
N THR A 162 54.19 -50.30 52.19
CA THR A 162 54.43 -51.38 53.18
C THR A 162 53.40 -52.50 53.18
N ALA A 163 52.14 -52.20 52.83
CA ALA A 163 51.05 -53.16 52.80
C ALA A 163 50.77 -53.75 51.40
N LEU A 164 51.59 -53.46 50.38
CA LEU A 164 51.41 -54.03 49.05
C LEU A 164 51.68 -55.55 49.09
N ASP A 165 50.74 -56.33 48.57
CA ASP A 165 50.88 -57.79 48.50
C ASP A 165 51.86 -58.19 47.39
N ALA A 166 52.43 -59.39 47.53
CA ALA A 166 53.33 -59.97 46.55
C ALA A 166 52.67 -60.06 45.16
N GLY A 167 53.34 -59.51 44.14
CA GLY A 167 52.83 -59.39 42.77
C GLY A 167 52.41 -57.98 42.39
N SER A 168 52.45 -57.02 43.33
CA SER A 168 52.25 -55.61 43.04
C SER A 168 53.40 -55.03 42.22
N ARG A 169 53.08 -54.06 41.35
CA ARG A 169 54.05 -53.21 40.66
C ARG A 169 53.44 -51.85 40.40
N VAL A 170 53.83 -50.86 41.20
CA VAL A 170 53.37 -49.48 41.03
C VAL A 170 54.50 -48.68 40.40
N THR A 171 54.34 -48.28 39.15
CA THR A 171 55.36 -47.49 38.44
C THR A 171 55.02 -46.00 38.52
N MET A 172 55.82 -45.27 39.29
CA MET A 172 55.84 -43.81 39.37
C MET A 172 56.63 -43.26 38.16
N SER A 173 55.95 -43.12 37.03
CA SER A 173 56.52 -42.59 35.79
C SER A 173 56.52 -41.07 35.77
N CYS A 174 57.62 -40.45 35.37
CA CYS A 174 57.75 -39.00 35.26
C CYS A 174 57.41 -38.26 36.57
N TYR A 175 57.91 -38.77 37.71
CA TYR A 175 57.74 -38.11 38.99
C TYR A 175 58.51 -36.78 39.07
N ARG A 176 58.00 -35.82 39.86
CA ARG A 176 58.56 -34.49 40.04
C ARG A 176 58.46 -34.02 41.49
N GLY A 177 59.17 -32.93 41.79
CA GLY A 177 59.12 -32.24 43.08
C GLY A 177 60.25 -32.64 44.03
N PRO A 178 60.53 -31.80 45.04
CA PRO A 178 61.69 -31.96 45.93
C PRO A 178 61.68 -33.25 46.75
N ARG A 179 60.51 -33.89 46.89
CA ARG A 179 60.35 -35.20 47.54
C ARG A 179 59.95 -36.33 46.60
N GLY A 180 60.13 -36.15 45.30
CA GLY A 180 59.93 -37.20 44.31
C GLY A 180 61.09 -38.21 44.32
N GLY A 181 60.79 -39.50 44.18
CA GLY A 181 61.79 -40.56 44.04
C GLY A 181 61.90 -41.50 45.25
N PRO A 182 62.74 -42.54 45.13
CA PRO A 182 62.80 -43.63 46.10
C PRO A 182 63.32 -43.21 47.48
N SER A 183 64.02 -42.07 47.61
CA SER A 183 64.57 -41.60 48.88
C SER A 183 63.53 -41.16 49.90
N PHE A 184 62.27 -40.96 49.48
CA PHE A 184 61.19 -40.50 50.35
C PHE A 184 60.05 -41.52 50.46
N GLU A 185 60.28 -42.75 49.99
CA GLU A 185 59.29 -43.82 50.03
C GLU A 185 59.43 -44.68 51.29
N THR A 186 58.41 -45.47 51.58
CA THR A 186 58.48 -46.56 52.54
C THR A 186 57.89 -47.81 51.90
N ASP A 187 58.75 -48.57 51.22
CA ASP A 187 58.40 -49.78 50.50
C ASP A 187 59.47 -50.87 50.73
N PRO A 188 59.37 -51.62 51.84
CA PRO A 188 60.34 -52.66 52.18
C PRO A 188 60.37 -53.83 51.18
N SER A 189 59.34 -53.94 50.33
CA SER A 189 59.20 -55.02 49.34
C SER A 189 59.59 -54.60 47.92
N ASN A 190 60.01 -53.34 47.71
CA ASN A 190 60.46 -52.79 46.42
C ASN A 190 59.46 -53.04 45.27
N GLN A 191 58.17 -52.87 45.56
CA GLN A 191 57.04 -52.95 44.65
C GLN A 191 56.75 -51.61 43.93
N VAL A 192 57.32 -50.49 44.39
CA VAL A 192 57.21 -49.15 43.79
C VAL A 192 58.45 -48.85 42.95
N ASP A 193 58.25 -48.57 41.67
CA ASP A 193 59.31 -48.17 40.75
C ASP A 193 59.26 -46.68 40.49
N TRP A 194 60.42 -46.02 40.48
CA TRP A 194 60.53 -44.61 40.11
C TRP A 194 61.23 -44.47 38.76
N VAL A 195 60.48 -44.02 37.74
CA VAL A 195 60.99 -43.80 36.38
C VAL A 195 61.03 -42.30 36.09
N PRO A 196 62.21 -41.69 35.84
CA PRO A 196 62.31 -40.26 35.52
C PRO A 196 61.57 -39.88 34.23
N CYS A 197 61.22 -38.60 34.07
CA CYS A 197 60.58 -38.12 32.83
C CYS A 197 61.51 -38.27 31.61
N PRO A 198 61.00 -38.74 30.46
CA PRO A 198 61.68 -38.55 29.18
C PRO A 198 61.90 -37.05 28.92
N ALA A 199 63.02 -36.70 28.28
CA ALA A 199 63.25 -35.32 27.86
C ALA A 199 62.11 -34.86 26.93
N ILE A 200 61.49 -33.72 27.23
CA ILE A 200 60.33 -33.21 26.49
C ILE A 200 60.83 -32.62 25.16
N THR A 201 60.54 -33.28 24.04
CA THR A 201 60.86 -32.77 22.71
C THR A 201 59.85 -31.69 22.30
N LEU A 202 60.32 -30.66 21.60
CA LEU A 202 59.46 -29.66 20.97
C LEU A 202 58.48 -30.31 19.99
N PRO A 203 57.30 -29.71 19.74
CA PRO A 203 56.38 -30.15 18.70
C PRO A 203 57.09 -30.28 17.34
N PRO A 204 56.74 -31.28 16.50
CA PRO A 204 57.42 -31.54 15.23
C PRO A 204 57.48 -30.36 14.26
N GLU A 205 56.55 -29.42 14.35
CA GLU A 205 56.50 -28.20 13.54
C GLU A 205 57.55 -27.15 13.96
N CYS A 206 58.10 -27.25 15.17
CA CYS A 206 59.03 -26.29 15.74
C CYS A 206 60.46 -26.64 15.33
N ALA A 207 61.08 -25.79 14.50
CA ALA A 207 62.47 -25.97 14.06
C ALA A 207 63.47 -25.72 15.20
N SER A 208 63.13 -24.80 16.11
CA SER A 208 63.86 -24.49 17.33
C SER A 208 62.89 -23.96 18.39
N GLY A 209 63.32 -23.88 19.64
CA GLY A 209 62.43 -23.39 20.69
C GLY A 209 62.85 -23.78 22.10
N PHE A 210 62.00 -23.40 23.06
CA PHE A 210 62.15 -23.74 24.47
C PHE A 210 60.81 -24.18 25.07
N ASN A 211 60.87 -25.10 26.03
CA ASN A 211 59.74 -25.50 26.85
C ASN A 211 59.67 -24.65 28.12
N VAL A 212 58.53 -24.02 28.36
CA VAL A 212 58.27 -23.21 29.56
C VAL A 212 57.42 -24.03 30.53
N ARG A 213 57.85 -24.16 31.79
CA ARG A 213 57.09 -24.81 32.87
C ARG A 213 57.56 -24.25 34.20
N LYS A 214 56.66 -23.93 35.14
CA LYS A 214 57.05 -23.41 36.47
C LYS A 214 57.97 -24.35 37.26
N THR A 215 57.90 -25.65 36.96
CA THR A 215 58.79 -26.66 37.55
C THR A 215 59.32 -27.62 36.48
N GLY A 216 60.63 -27.62 36.27
CA GLY A 216 61.34 -28.59 35.41
C GLY A 216 61.20 -28.39 33.91
N GLY A 217 60.93 -27.17 33.43
CA GLY A 217 61.08 -26.78 32.01
C GLY A 217 62.47 -26.21 31.69
N ASP A 218 62.70 -25.84 30.43
CA ASP A 218 63.91 -25.11 30.03
C ASP A 218 63.96 -23.72 30.68
N HIS A 219 62.78 -23.10 30.83
CA HIS A 219 62.57 -21.84 31.54
C HIS A 219 61.30 -21.89 32.39
N ASP A 220 61.25 -21.07 33.44
CA ASP A 220 60.13 -20.95 34.39
C ASP A 220 59.15 -19.81 34.05
N THR A 221 59.52 -18.93 33.11
CA THR A 221 58.71 -17.82 32.60
C THR A 221 58.76 -17.76 31.07
N ILE A 222 57.70 -17.24 30.45
CA ILE A 222 57.57 -17.09 29.00
C ILE A 222 58.59 -16.05 28.50
N GLN A 223 58.76 -14.93 29.23
CA GLN A 223 59.72 -13.89 28.86
C GLN A 223 61.17 -14.39 28.88
N ALA A 224 61.55 -15.22 29.86
CA ALA A 224 62.91 -15.78 29.90
C ALA A 224 63.20 -16.68 28.69
N ALA A 225 62.22 -17.49 28.26
CA ALA A 225 62.35 -18.30 27.06
C ALA A 225 62.45 -17.46 25.78
N LEU A 226 61.67 -16.37 25.67
CA LEU A 226 61.79 -15.45 24.54
C LEU A 226 63.16 -14.77 24.49
N ASN A 227 63.66 -14.29 25.63
CA ASN A 227 64.99 -13.65 25.71
C ASN A 227 66.15 -14.61 25.38
N ALA A 228 65.92 -15.92 25.46
CA ALA A 228 66.92 -16.94 25.13
C ALA A 228 66.91 -17.33 23.65
N LEU A 229 65.88 -16.96 22.88
CA LEU A 229 65.84 -17.21 21.44
C LEU A 229 66.82 -16.30 20.69
N PRO A 230 67.40 -16.74 19.57
CA PRO A 230 68.24 -15.87 18.75
C PRO A 230 67.40 -14.80 18.05
N ASP A 231 67.95 -13.58 17.96
CA ASP A 231 67.29 -12.44 17.28
C ASP A 231 67.04 -12.69 15.78
N SER A 232 67.76 -13.64 15.16
CA SER A 232 67.54 -14.04 13.77
C SER A 232 66.97 -15.46 13.69
N LEU A 233 65.75 -15.58 13.19
CA LEU A 233 65.03 -16.84 13.08
C LEU A 233 65.14 -17.36 11.64
N SER A 234 65.64 -18.59 11.47
CA SER A 234 65.78 -19.28 10.17
C SER A 234 64.62 -20.23 9.84
N GLY A 235 63.76 -20.50 10.83
CA GLY A 235 62.54 -21.32 10.73
C GLY A 235 61.55 -20.98 11.85
N LEU A 236 60.49 -21.77 12.00
CA LEU A 236 59.50 -21.57 13.07
C LEU A 236 60.14 -21.83 14.43
N ALA A 237 60.35 -20.77 15.20
CA ALA A 237 60.75 -20.86 16.60
C ALA A 237 59.53 -20.97 17.50
N CYS A 238 59.59 -21.81 18.53
CA CYS A 238 58.49 -22.04 19.44
C CYS A 238 58.84 -21.79 20.90
N VAL A 239 57.92 -21.16 21.64
CA VAL A 239 57.90 -21.15 23.10
C VAL A 239 56.68 -21.94 23.53
N VAL A 240 56.90 -23.14 24.08
CA VAL A 240 55.83 -24.11 24.38
C VAL A 240 55.60 -24.21 25.88
N ILE A 241 54.43 -23.81 26.35
CA ILE A 241 54.06 -23.83 27.77
C ILE A 241 53.55 -25.24 28.12
N ARG A 242 54.30 -25.96 28.98
CA ARG A 242 54.13 -27.39 29.31
C ARG A 242 53.45 -27.67 30.65
N ASP A 243 52.82 -26.66 31.23
CA ASP A 243 51.87 -26.81 32.32
C ASP A 243 50.65 -25.88 32.12
N SER A 244 49.64 -26.04 32.98
CA SER A 244 48.44 -25.20 33.00
C SER A 244 48.49 -24.17 34.14
N GLU A 245 49.67 -23.81 34.64
CA GLU A 245 49.81 -22.88 35.76
C GLU A 245 49.51 -21.43 35.34
N THR A 246 49.34 -20.57 36.34
CA THR A 246 49.18 -19.12 36.11
C THR A 246 50.55 -18.43 36.07
N TYR A 247 50.89 -17.83 34.94
CA TYR A 247 52.10 -17.03 34.72
C TYR A 247 51.81 -15.56 35.03
N SER A 248 52.34 -15.08 36.16
CA SER A 248 52.19 -13.69 36.61
C SER A 248 53.23 -12.78 35.95
N GLU A 249 53.19 -12.64 34.62
CA GLU A 249 54.15 -11.86 33.84
C GLU A 249 53.48 -11.07 32.72
N ALA A 250 54.18 -10.07 32.20
CA ALA A 250 53.85 -9.38 30.96
C ALA A 250 54.89 -9.77 29.91
N VAL A 251 54.42 -10.25 28.76
CA VAL A 251 55.25 -10.82 27.72
C VAL A 251 55.46 -9.81 26.60
N MET A 252 56.69 -9.35 26.42
CA MET A 252 57.10 -8.46 25.35
C MET A 252 57.84 -9.24 24.26
N VAL A 253 57.31 -9.17 23.04
CA VAL A 253 57.87 -9.80 21.84
C VAL A 253 58.45 -8.71 20.95
N GLU A 254 59.75 -8.48 21.05
CA GLU A 254 60.51 -7.49 20.28
C GLU A 254 61.87 -8.05 19.81
N GLY A 255 62.50 -7.42 18.81
CA GLY A 255 63.88 -7.73 18.40
C GLY A 255 64.09 -8.83 17.35
N PHE A 256 63.10 -9.70 17.09
CA PHE A 256 63.24 -10.79 16.12
C PHE A 256 63.20 -10.37 14.63
N SER A 257 64.07 -10.97 13.82
CA SER A 257 64.16 -10.79 12.36
C SER A 257 64.03 -12.13 11.63
N GLY A 258 63.23 -12.16 10.57
CA GLY A 258 63.09 -13.33 9.69
C GLY A 258 64.10 -13.30 8.54
N SER A 259 64.84 -14.39 8.32
CA SER A 259 65.88 -14.48 7.27
C SER A 259 65.40 -15.03 5.92
N GLY A 260 64.10 -15.25 5.72
CA GLY A 260 63.53 -15.69 4.45
C GLY A 260 62.11 -15.17 4.32
N GLY A 261 61.66 -14.86 3.08
CA GLY A 261 60.33 -14.29 2.78
C GLY A 261 59.14 -15.20 3.10
N TYR A 262 59.07 -15.71 4.32
CA TYR A 262 58.03 -16.55 4.86
C TYR A 262 56.72 -15.77 5.00
N THR A 263 55.64 -16.40 4.55
CA THR A 263 54.27 -15.88 4.62
C THR A 263 53.50 -16.37 5.86
N GLY A 264 54.18 -17.08 6.78
CA GLY A 264 53.61 -17.61 8.03
C GLY A 264 54.25 -17.00 9.29
N ALA A 265 53.85 -17.51 10.45
CA ALA A 265 54.49 -17.13 11.72
C ALA A 265 55.95 -17.64 11.76
N LEU A 266 56.86 -16.78 12.20
CA LEU A 266 58.27 -17.08 12.46
C LEU A 266 58.50 -17.42 13.94
N LEU A 267 57.67 -16.89 14.83
CA LEU A 267 57.68 -17.19 16.25
C LEU A 267 56.27 -17.62 16.67
N LYS A 268 56.15 -18.75 17.37
CA LYS A 268 54.90 -19.25 17.94
C LYS A 268 55.04 -19.40 19.46
N ILE A 269 54.17 -18.73 20.20
CA ILE A 269 54.00 -18.94 21.64
C ILE A 269 52.73 -19.75 21.81
N MET A 270 52.82 -20.95 22.37
CA MET A 270 51.69 -21.85 22.45
C MET A 270 51.67 -22.65 23.74
N ALA A 271 50.50 -23.05 24.19
CA ALA A 271 50.40 -24.14 25.15
C ALA A 271 50.71 -25.48 24.46
N ASP A 272 51.09 -26.47 25.26
CA ASP A 272 51.25 -27.84 24.81
C ASP A 272 49.98 -28.31 24.05
N PRO A 273 50.09 -28.78 22.79
CA PRO A 273 48.94 -29.27 22.03
C PRO A 273 48.14 -30.38 22.72
N THR A 274 48.74 -31.09 23.68
CA THR A 274 48.05 -32.11 24.49
C THR A 274 47.07 -31.51 25.51
N PHE A 275 47.12 -30.19 25.75
CA PHE A 275 46.18 -29.47 26.61
C PHE A 275 44.90 -29.12 25.86
N VAL A 276 44.00 -30.12 25.76
CA VAL A 276 42.72 -29.96 25.07
C VAL A 276 41.69 -29.18 25.92
N SER A 277 41.79 -29.23 27.25
CA SER A 277 40.82 -28.59 28.16
C SER A 277 41.43 -27.68 29.23
N SER A 278 42.76 -27.54 29.28
CA SER A 278 43.47 -26.78 30.32
C SER A 278 44.53 -25.86 29.72
N ALA A 279 44.14 -24.67 29.28
CA ALA A 279 45.09 -23.67 28.80
C ALA A 279 45.76 -22.93 29.97
N PRO A 280 47.09 -22.70 29.91
CA PRO A 280 47.81 -21.89 30.90
C PRO A 280 47.23 -20.48 30.95
N ALA A 281 47.23 -19.88 32.15
CA ALA A 281 46.69 -18.54 32.38
C ALA A 281 47.83 -17.52 32.47
N ILE A 282 47.71 -16.41 31.76
CA ILE A 282 48.66 -15.29 31.83
C ILE A 282 47.95 -14.15 32.58
N ASN A 283 48.54 -13.74 33.70
CA ASN A 283 48.04 -12.66 34.55
C ASN A 283 49.09 -11.54 34.66
N PRO A 284 48.97 -10.46 33.87
CA PRO A 284 49.96 -9.39 33.87
C PRO A 284 50.09 -8.72 35.25
N PRO A 285 51.33 -8.45 35.72
CA PRO A 285 51.57 -7.68 36.94
C PRO A 285 51.00 -6.27 36.89
N THR A 286 50.87 -5.62 38.06
CA THR A 286 50.53 -4.20 38.17
C THR A 286 51.47 -3.34 37.33
N ALA A 287 50.95 -2.27 36.72
CA ALA A 287 51.65 -1.36 35.80
C ALA A 287 52.03 -1.95 34.43
N SER A 288 51.67 -3.19 34.13
CA SER A 288 51.81 -3.74 32.79
C SER A 288 50.90 -3.02 31.80
N THR A 289 51.40 -2.81 30.57
CA THR A 289 50.57 -2.27 29.48
C THR A 289 49.63 -3.34 28.92
N ALA A 290 50.13 -4.57 28.78
CA ALA A 290 49.39 -5.71 28.24
C ALA A 290 49.86 -7.03 28.88
N ALA A 291 49.08 -8.12 28.72
CA ALA A 291 49.59 -9.48 28.96
C ALA A 291 50.58 -9.90 27.87
N PHE A 292 50.27 -9.57 26.61
CA PHE A 292 51.20 -9.70 25.49
C PHE A 292 51.34 -8.36 24.76
N GLN A 293 52.57 -7.88 24.60
CA GLN A 293 52.92 -6.73 23.78
C GLN A 293 53.79 -7.20 22.62
N ILE A 294 53.22 -7.24 21.42
CA ILE A 294 53.86 -7.78 20.22
C ILE A 294 54.29 -6.62 19.30
N ILE A 295 55.60 -6.46 19.17
CA ILE A 295 56.24 -5.43 18.34
C ILE A 295 56.98 -6.08 17.15
N ASN A 296 57.06 -7.41 17.07
CA ASN A 296 57.50 -8.13 15.87
C ASN A 296 56.34 -8.53 14.95
N SER A 297 56.61 -8.57 13.65
CA SER A 297 55.73 -9.22 12.68
C SER A 297 55.85 -10.74 12.74
N SER A 298 54.87 -11.45 12.17
CA SER A 298 54.92 -12.92 12.02
C SER A 298 54.98 -13.66 13.35
N VAL A 299 54.16 -13.26 14.32
CA VAL A 299 54.05 -13.92 15.63
C VAL A 299 52.71 -14.64 15.74
N ALA A 300 52.73 -15.87 16.24
CA ALA A 300 51.53 -16.64 16.58
C ALA A 300 51.40 -16.80 18.11
N ILE A 301 50.19 -16.62 18.63
CA ILE A 301 49.82 -16.96 20.01
C ILE A 301 48.68 -17.99 19.95
N GLU A 302 48.87 -19.14 20.58
CA GLU A 302 47.92 -20.25 20.51
C GLU A 302 47.60 -20.91 21.86
N HIS A 303 46.32 -21.24 22.10
CA HIS A 303 45.86 -22.06 23.23
C HIS A 303 46.20 -21.53 24.63
N VAL A 304 46.07 -20.22 24.86
CA VAL A 304 46.34 -19.59 26.16
C VAL A 304 45.13 -18.84 26.71
N ASN A 305 45.01 -18.78 28.03
CA ASN A 305 44.06 -17.94 28.75
C ASN A 305 44.76 -16.65 29.20
N ILE A 306 44.12 -15.50 29.02
CA ILE A 306 44.55 -14.23 29.60
C ILE A 306 43.50 -13.84 30.63
N ILE A 307 43.90 -13.87 31.91
CA ILE A 307 43.04 -13.56 33.04
C ILE A 307 43.73 -12.48 33.86
N THR A 308 43.16 -11.28 33.86
CA THR A 308 43.80 -10.12 34.49
C THR A 308 43.19 -9.85 35.87
N THR A 309 43.99 -9.94 36.93
CA THR A 309 43.60 -9.45 38.26
C THR A 309 44.03 -8.00 38.51
N ASN A 310 44.89 -7.47 37.65
CA ASN A 310 45.42 -6.11 37.72
C ASN A 310 44.90 -5.27 36.55
N THR A 311 44.72 -3.97 36.79
CA THR A 311 44.30 -3.04 35.74
C THR A 311 45.38 -2.91 34.66
N VAL A 312 45.05 -3.30 33.44
CA VAL A 312 45.92 -3.20 32.26
C VAL A 312 45.19 -2.57 31.08
N ALA A 313 45.94 -1.95 30.16
CA ALA A 313 45.33 -1.36 28.98
C ALA A 313 44.84 -2.44 28.01
N TYR A 314 45.64 -3.50 27.81
CA TYR A 314 45.36 -4.52 26.81
C TYR A 314 45.43 -5.95 27.37
N GLY A 315 44.66 -6.88 26.79
CA GLY A 315 44.99 -8.31 26.90
C GLY A 315 46.18 -8.62 25.98
N VAL A 316 45.97 -8.49 24.67
CA VAL A 316 47.02 -8.55 23.64
C VAL A 316 47.06 -7.23 22.87
N SER A 317 48.25 -6.62 22.79
CA SER A 317 48.52 -5.44 21.98
C SER A 317 49.56 -5.79 20.93
N ALA A 318 49.15 -5.89 19.66
CA ALA A 318 50.03 -6.16 18.54
C ALA A 318 50.04 -4.97 17.56
N SER A 319 51.17 -4.26 17.50
CA SER A 319 51.36 -3.12 16.58
C SER A 319 51.90 -3.53 15.21
N SER A 320 52.39 -4.76 15.09
CA SER A 320 53.02 -5.30 13.87
C SER A 320 52.08 -6.19 13.08
N ALA A 321 52.41 -6.41 11.80
CA ALA A 321 51.57 -7.18 10.85
C ALA A 321 51.83 -8.69 10.93
N TYR A 322 50.99 -9.48 10.25
CA TYR A 322 51.13 -10.95 10.16
C TYR A 322 51.02 -11.67 11.51
N ILE A 323 50.12 -11.20 12.38
CA ILE A 323 49.91 -11.79 13.71
C ILE A 323 48.82 -12.85 13.62
N THR A 324 49.06 -14.02 14.21
CA THR A 324 48.03 -15.07 14.35
C THR A 324 47.69 -15.23 15.83
N ILE A 325 46.42 -15.09 16.18
CA ILE A 325 45.93 -15.34 17.55
C ILE A 325 44.86 -16.42 17.44
N SER A 326 45.12 -17.61 17.98
CA SER A 326 44.16 -18.71 17.89
C SER A 326 43.89 -19.42 19.21
N SER A 327 42.63 -19.77 19.47
CA SER A 327 42.25 -20.44 20.72
C SER A 327 42.69 -19.66 21.97
N VAL A 328 42.66 -18.33 21.90
CA VAL A 328 43.01 -17.45 23.02
C VAL A 328 41.74 -16.97 23.69
N ASN A 329 41.63 -17.20 25.00
CA ASN A 329 40.50 -16.70 25.79
C ASN A 329 40.96 -15.52 26.66
N VAL A 330 40.36 -14.35 26.47
CA VAL A 330 40.63 -13.16 27.27
C VAL A 330 39.44 -12.91 28.18
N ASP A 331 39.67 -12.97 29.49
CA ASP A 331 38.71 -12.53 30.49
C ASP A 331 39.28 -11.34 31.25
N SER A 332 38.63 -10.18 31.08
CA SER A 332 39.09 -8.96 31.73
C SER A 332 38.87 -8.96 33.23
N ASN A 333 37.87 -9.70 33.74
CA ASN A 333 37.36 -9.54 35.11
C ASN A 333 37.16 -8.06 35.51
N GLY A 334 36.82 -7.20 34.54
CA GLY A 334 36.68 -5.75 34.71
C GLY A 334 37.98 -4.93 34.72
N ASN A 335 39.15 -5.56 34.61
CA ASN A 335 40.46 -4.91 34.77
C ASN A 335 41.14 -4.50 33.46
N ILE A 336 40.65 -4.94 32.29
CA ILE A 336 41.12 -4.42 31.00
C ILE A 336 40.30 -3.18 30.64
N TRP A 337 40.94 -2.01 30.57
CA TRP A 337 40.25 -0.73 30.35
C TRP A 337 40.31 -0.20 28.92
N SER A 338 41.25 -0.66 28.07
CA SER A 338 41.32 -0.23 26.67
C SER A 338 40.78 -1.29 25.71
N ARG A 339 41.49 -2.41 25.51
CA ARG A 339 41.10 -3.43 24.51
C ARG A 339 41.47 -4.86 24.91
N GLY A 340 40.59 -5.83 24.69
CA GLY A 340 40.92 -7.25 24.89
C GLY A 340 42.04 -7.70 23.95
N LEU A 341 41.79 -7.62 22.64
CA LEU A 341 42.76 -7.90 21.57
C LEU A 341 42.88 -6.69 20.63
N SER A 342 44.09 -6.28 20.29
CA SER A 342 44.37 -5.22 19.31
C SER A 342 45.38 -5.74 18.29
N ILE A 343 44.99 -5.83 17.01
CA ILE A 343 45.85 -6.31 15.91
C ILE A 343 45.94 -5.30 14.76
N SER A 344 47.02 -5.39 13.99
CA SER A 344 47.25 -4.56 12.79
C SER A 344 46.95 -5.33 11.48
N SER A 345 47.55 -4.92 10.36
CA SER A 345 47.34 -5.49 9.02
C SER A 345 47.76 -6.96 8.91
N HIS A 346 47.21 -7.68 7.93
CA HIS A 346 47.53 -9.07 7.57
C HIS A 346 47.44 -10.05 8.73
N SER A 347 46.62 -9.76 9.74
CA SER A 347 46.57 -10.52 10.99
C SER A 347 45.29 -11.34 11.09
N VAL A 348 45.33 -12.49 11.75
CA VAL A 348 44.22 -13.42 11.90
C VAL A 348 43.92 -13.66 13.38
N ILE A 349 42.65 -13.53 13.75
CA ILE A 349 42.13 -14.00 15.04
C ILE A 349 41.16 -15.15 14.74
N ALA A 350 41.39 -16.33 15.30
CA ALA A 350 40.57 -17.52 15.02
C ALA A 350 40.26 -18.35 16.27
N TYR A 351 39.02 -18.81 16.46
CA TYR A 351 38.65 -19.66 17.61
C TYR A 351 38.91 -19.02 18.98
N SER A 352 38.95 -17.69 19.05
CA SER A 352 39.28 -16.94 20.26
C SER A 352 38.01 -16.39 20.92
N SER A 353 38.05 -16.21 22.23
CA SER A 353 36.94 -15.66 23.02
C SER A 353 37.42 -14.45 23.82
N VAL A 354 36.66 -13.36 23.81
CA VAL A 354 37.01 -12.15 24.55
C VAL A 354 35.81 -11.66 25.37
N THR A 355 35.91 -11.72 26.69
CA THR A 355 34.93 -11.17 27.62
C THR A 355 35.52 -9.94 28.32
N ILE A 356 34.89 -8.79 28.10
CA ILE A 356 35.33 -7.49 28.62
C ILE A 356 34.14 -6.67 29.11
N SER A 357 34.40 -5.64 29.93
CA SER A 357 33.35 -4.78 30.51
C SER A 357 33.32 -3.41 29.83
N ASN A 358 34.06 -2.42 30.34
CA ASN A 358 34.07 -1.03 29.82
C ASN A 358 35.21 -0.76 28.81
N ALA A 359 35.46 -1.69 27.89
CA ALA A 359 36.59 -1.64 26.94
C ALA A 359 36.14 -2.08 25.54
N GLN A 360 37.04 -2.07 24.56
CA GLN A 360 36.79 -2.69 23.24
C GLN A 360 37.20 -4.17 23.28
N GLY A 361 36.41 -5.08 22.72
CA GLY A 361 36.71 -6.51 22.76
C GLY A 361 37.89 -6.82 21.86
N ILE A 362 37.62 -6.82 20.56
CA ILE A 362 38.60 -7.00 19.49
C ILE A 362 38.70 -5.69 18.72
N ARG A 363 39.91 -5.18 18.48
CA ARG A 363 40.18 -4.07 17.56
C ARG A 363 41.11 -4.50 16.45
N VAL A 364 40.69 -4.24 15.23
CA VAL A 364 41.48 -4.43 14.01
C VAL A 364 41.76 -3.08 13.40
N THR A 365 43.02 -2.84 13.06
CA THR A 365 43.47 -1.66 12.31
C THR A 365 44.26 -2.12 11.09
N GLY A 366 44.19 -1.38 9.98
CA GLY A 366 44.97 -1.72 8.77
C GLY A 366 44.28 -2.69 7.81
N LEU A 367 45.04 -3.32 6.92
CA LEU A 367 44.50 -4.02 5.74
C LEU A 367 44.54 -5.54 5.88
N LEU A 368 43.64 -6.24 5.18
CA LEU A 368 43.71 -7.69 4.94
C LEU A 368 43.76 -8.57 6.21
N SER A 369 43.08 -8.15 7.27
CA SER A 369 43.00 -8.93 8.50
C SER A 369 41.73 -9.78 8.55
N ALA A 370 41.72 -10.84 9.36
CA ALA A 370 40.58 -11.74 9.49
C ALA A 370 40.22 -12.03 10.95
N VAL A 371 38.92 -12.07 11.25
CA VAL A 371 38.38 -12.56 12.53
C VAL A 371 37.42 -13.71 12.23
N ARG A 372 37.72 -14.92 12.69
CA ARG A 372 37.02 -16.15 12.28
C ARG A 372 36.62 -16.99 13.47
N TYR A 373 35.41 -17.57 13.48
CA TYR A 373 34.98 -18.51 14.52
C TYR A 373 35.22 -18.02 15.96
N SER A 374 35.12 -16.71 16.18
CA SER A 374 35.54 -16.06 17.42
C SER A 374 34.35 -15.38 18.09
N THR A 375 34.41 -15.29 19.41
CA THR A 375 33.37 -14.63 20.22
C THR A 375 33.93 -13.39 20.89
N SER A 376 33.13 -12.34 21.00
CA SER A 376 33.46 -11.22 21.88
C SER A 376 32.22 -10.64 22.54
N THR A 377 32.32 -10.42 23.85
CA THR A 377 31.26 -9.85 24.68
C THR A 377 31.80 -8.62 25.40
N ALA A 378 31.14 -7.47 25.21
CA ALA A 378 31.41 -6.21 25.89
C ALA A 378 30.23 -5.80 26.77
N SER A 379 30.31 -6.01 28.10
CA SER A 379 29.19 -5.72 29.02
C SER A 379 29.02 -4.25 29.39
N GLY A 380 29.91 -3.37 28.93
CA GLY A 380 29.88 -1.92 29.16
C GLY A 380 29.57 -1.11 27.90
N THR A 381 30.09 0.11 27.82
CA THR A 381 29.88 1.05 26.70
C THR A 381 30.76 0.80 25.48
N GLY A 382 31.75 -0.08 25.60
CA GLY A 382 32.64 -0.39 24.50
C GLY A 382 32.05 -1.40 23.52
N SER A 383 32.72 -1.55 22.37
CA SER A 383 32.26 -2.43 21.31
C SER A 383 32.92 -3.80 21.37
N ALA A 384 32.18 -4.87 21.05
CA ALA A 384 32.76 -6.21 21.01
C ALA A 384 33.77 -6.37 19.87
N LEU A 385 33.49 -5.80 18.70
CA LEU A 385 34.44 -5.73 17.59
C LEU A 385 34.52 -4.31 17.03
N VAL A 386 35.73 -3.82 16.78
CA VAL A 386 36.02 -2.52 16.17
C VAL A 386 36.95 -2.70 14.98
N LEU A 387 36.47 -2.34 13.79
CA LEU A 387 37.27 -2.11 12.60
C LEU A 387 37.50 -0.60 12.51
N ASN A 388 38.72 -0.13 12.73
CA ASN A 388 39.04 1.29 12.72
C ASN A 388 40.19 1.57 11.75
N LEU A 389 39.91 2.34 10.70
CA LEU A 389 40.81 2.48 9.55
C LEU A 389 41.20 1.12 8.98
N ALA A 390 40.31 0.13 9.11
CA ALA A 390 40.53 -1.20 8.60
C ALA A 390 39.92 -1.31 7.21
N SER A 391 40.64 -1.88 6.26
CA SER A 391 40.06 -2.13 4.94
C SER A 391 40.34 -3.52 4.42
N THR A 392 39.50 -4.04 3.54
CA THR A 392 39.65 -5.39 2.94
C THR A 392 39.75 -6.52 3.99
N SER A 393 39.20 -6.30 5.19
CA SER A 393 39.21 -7.30 6.27
C SER A 393 37.96 -8.17 6.23
N THR A 394 38.07 -9.42 6.70
CA THR A 394 36.98 -10.39 6.72
C THR A 394 36.59 -10.79 8.14
N VAL A 395 35.32 -10.74 8.48
CA VAL A 395 34.76 -11.28 9.72
C VAL A 395 33.81 -12.42 9.35
N GLU A 396 34.08 -13.63 9.82
CA GLU A 396 33.25 -14.80 9.51
C GLU A 396 32.97 -15.68 10.72
N TYR A 397 31.75 -16.22 10.79
CA TYR A 397 31.33 -17.15 11.84
C TYR A 397 31.56 -16.61 13.27
N GLY A 398 31.47 -15.29 13.45
CA GLY A 398 31.68 -14.65 14.75
C GLY A 398 30.40 -14.43 15.53
N MET A 399 30.50 -14.40 16.86
CA MET A 399 29.40 -13.97 17.74
C MET A 399 29.84 -12.77 18.58
N PHE A 400 29.26 -11.61 18.31
CA PHE A 400 29.63 -10.35 18.94
C PHE A 400 28.45 -9.79 19.74
N THR A 401 28.64 -9.58 21.03
CA THR A 401 27.59 -9.09 21.93
C THR A 401 28.05 -7.85 22.67
N ALA A 402 27.24 -6.80 22.69
CA ALA A 402 27.51 -5.62 23.50
C ALA A 402 26.28 -5.24 24.35
N ALA A 403 26.49 -4.83 25.60
CA ALA A 403 25.36 -4.38 26.44
C ALA A 403 24.99 -2.92 26.11
N ASN A 404 25.97 -2.01 26.18
CA ASN A 404 25.76 -0.56 26.05
C ASN A 404 26.62 0.11 24.96
N GLY A 405 27.27 -0.67 24.10
CA GLY A 405 28.05 -0.17 22.95
C GLY A 405 27.62 -0.85 21.65
N ASN A 406 28.30 -0.59 20.54
CA ASN A 406 28.06 -1.32 19.29
C ASN A 406 28.58 -2.77 19.39
N ALA A 407 27.85 -3.79 18.91
CA ALA A 407 28.44 -5.14 18.87
C ALA A 407 29.58 -5.20 17.83
N ILE A 408 29.37 -4.63 16.65
CA ILE A 408 30.42 -4.41 15.64
C ILE A 408 30.41 -2.93 15.22
N SER A 409 31.57 -2.29 15.23
CA SER A 409 31.75 -0.89 14.83
C SER A 409 32.77 -0.77 13.70
N LEU A 410 32.37 -0.21 12.57
CA LEU A 410 33.26 0.19 11.47
C LEU A 410 33.38 1.70 11.47
N THR A 411 34.59 2.21 11.67
CA THR A 411 34.88 3.66 11.64
C THR A 411 35.96 3.92 10.60
N SER A 412 35.63 4.74 9.59
CA SER A 412 36.52 5.08 8.48
C SER A 412 37.14 3.82 7.84
N SER A 413 36.32 2.80 7.64
CA SER A 413 36.76 1.46 7.24
C SER A 413 36.07 1.05 5.94
N ASP A 414 36.85 0.59 4.95
CA ASP A 414 36.34 0.37 3.60
C ASP A 414 36.54 -1.07 3.10
N PHE A 415 35.70 -1.55 2.19
CA PHE A 415 35.88 -2.86 1.53
C PHE A 415 35.91 -4.07 2.48
N ASN A 416 35.34 -3.97 3.68
CA ASN A 416 35.31 -5.10 4.61
C ASN A 416 34.11 -6.02 4.33
N GLU A 417 34.26 -7.32 4.58
CA GLU A 417 33.17 -8.29 4.49
C GLU A 417 32.90 -8.88 5.88
N ILE A 418 31.66 -8.77 6.35
CA ILE A 418 31.13 -9.47 7.52
C ILE A 418 30.15 -10.51 7.00
N ARG A 419 30.42 -11.80 7.22
CA ARG A 419 29.56 -12.88 6.75
C ARG A 419 29.27 -13.93 7.82
N ASP A 420 28.11 -14.56 7.72
CA ASP A 420 27.73 -15.71 8.56
C ASP A 420 27.93 -15.47 10.06
N SER A 421 27.74 -14.22 10.48
CA SER A 421 28.07 -13.75 11.84
C SER A 421 26.83 -13.26 12.56
N THR A 422 26.89 -13.28 13.89
CA THR A 422 25.84 -12.78 14.77
C THR A 422 26.35 -11.56 15.53
N ALA A 423 25.59 -10.46 15.47
CA ALA A 423 25.85 -9.27 16.26
C ALA A 423 24.61 -8.87 17.06
N THR A 424 24.73 -8.76 18.38
CA THR A 424 23.58 -8.52 19.26
C THR A 424 23.84 -7.44 20.31
N ILE A 425 22.85 -6.60 20.59
CA ILE A 425 22.83 -5.68 21.72
C ILE A 425 21.70 -6.01 22.70
N SER A 426 22.03 -6.10 24.00
CA SER A 426 21.06 -6.36 25.07
C SER A 426 20.43 -5.09 25.64
N ASP A 427 21.21 -4.06 25.99
CA ASP A 427 20.77 -2.96 26.87
C ASP A 427 21.09 -1.55 26.33
N GLY A 428 20.97 -1.35 25.02
CA GLY A 428 21.40 -0.12 24.36
C GLY A 428 20.76 1.18 24.88
N SER A 429 21.58 2.22 25.07
CA SER A 429 21.15 3.61 25.02
C SER A 429 20.83 4.04 23.56
N TYR A 430 20.13 5.16 23.40
CA TYR A 430 19.68 5.72 22.10
C TYR A 430 20.80 6.09 21.09
N SER A 431 22.05 5.68 21.27
CA SER A 431 23.17 6.02 20.39
C SER A 431 23.89 4.81 19.77
N HIS A 432 23.46 3.58 20.05
CA HIS A 432 24.18 2.36 19.65
C HIS A 432 23.37 1.47 18.71
N SER A 433 24.07 0.53 18.07
CA SER A 433 23.51 -0.44 17.12
C SER A 433 24.32 -1.75 17.08
N ALA A 434 23.67 -2.86 16.72
CA ALA A 434 24.39 -4.14 16.63
C ALA A 434 25.53 -4.05 15.61
N VAL A 435 25.33 -3.36 14.49
CA VAL A 435 26.39 -2.99 13.56
C VAL A 435 26.30 -1.49 13.24
N ALA A 436 27.41 -0.77 13.39
CA ALA A 436 27.53 0.63 13.00
C ALA A 436 28.55 0.81 11.87
N LEU A 437 28.16 1.48 10.78
CA LEU A 437 29.01 1.92 9.68
C LEU A 437 29.12 3.45 9.73
N ASN A 438 30.29 3.96 10.09
CA ASN A 438 30.55 5.39 10.26
C ASN A 438 31.71 5.83 9.37
N TRP A 439 31.49 6.79 8.46
CA TRP A 439 32.45 7.18 7.40
C TRP A 439 33.02 5.98 6.63
N SER A 440 32.24 4.91 6.46
CA SER A 440 32.71 3.60 6.01
C SER A 440 32.05 3.23 4.69
N ASN A 441 32.83 2.83 3.69
CA ASN A 441 32.37 2.66 2.31
C ASN A 441 32.64 1.26 1.76
N ASN A 442 31.83 0.82 0.80
CA ASN A 442 32.03 -0.45 0.08
C ASN A 442 32.08 -1.68 1.00
N ASN A 443 31.49 -1.63 2.20
CA ASN A 443 31.45 -2.78 3.09
C ASN A 443 30.27 -3.70 2.75
N THR A 444 30.44 -5.00 2.94
CA THR A 444 29.40 -6.01 2.71
C THR A 444 29.07 -6.73 4.01
N LEU A 445 27.80 -6.73 4.38
CA LEU A 445 27.24 -7.59 5.40
C LEU A 445 26.40 -8.68 4.72
N ARG A 446 26.81 -9.95 4.84
CA ARG A 446 26.23 -11.08 4.13
C ARG A 446 25.75 -12.15 5.09
N SER A 447 24.58 -12.75 4.87
CA SER A 447 24.11 -13.94 5.60
C SER A 447 24.22 -13.83 7.13
N SER A 448 24.08 -12.62 7.68
CA SER A 448 24.36 -12.34 9.09
C SER A 448 23.06 -12.07 9.86
N TYR A 449 23.09 -12.33 11.17
CA TYR A 449 21.99 -12.04 12.09
C TYR A 449 22.33 -10.84 12.96
N LEU A 450 21.56 -9.75 12.81
CA LEU A 450 21.71 -8.53 13.58
C LEU A 450 20.52 -8.35 14.51
N GLN A 451 20.76 -8.14 15.81
CA GLN A 451 19.69 -7.88 16.76
C GLN A 451 19.96 -6.70 17.68
N GLY A 452 19.10 -5.67 17.64
CA GLY A 452 19.08 -4.57 18.60
C GLY A 452 17.86 -4.65 19.53
N THR A 453 18.05 -5.02 20.80
CA THR A 453 16.92 -5.15 21.74
C THR A 453 16.41 -3.77 22.17
N LEU A 454 17.27 -2.96 22.80
CA LEU A 454 16.96 -1.58 23.25
C LEU A 454 17.74 -0.49 22.48
N ALA A 455 18.48 -0.89 21.43
CA ALA A 455 19.33 0.00 20.65
C ALA A 455 18.54 1.08 19.88
N TYR A 456 19.22 2.11 19.35
CA TYR A 456 18.58 3.05 18.43
C TYR A 456 18.19 2.37 17.11
N SER A 457 19.09 1.51 16.63
CA SER A 457 18.85 0.65 15.47
C SER A 457 19.59 -0.68 15.56
N SER A 458 19.25 -1.66 14.73
CA SER A 458 20.04 -2.90 14.62
C SER A 458 21.24 -2.72 13.70
N LEU A 459 21.07 -1.97 12.61
CA LEU A 459 22.12 -1.53 11.70
C LEU A 459 22.05 -0.01 11.52
N MET A 460 23.18 0.65 11.72
CA MET A 460 23.33 2.08 11.54
C MET A 460 24.32 2.38 10.41
N ILE A 461 23.91 3.17 9.41
CA ILE A 461 24.76 3.61 8.29
C ILE A 461 24.77 5.14 8.28
N ILE A 462 25.84 5.73 8.80
CA ILE A 462 25.89 7.16 9.16
C ILE A 462 27.10 7.89 8.57
N ASN A 463 27.02 9.22 8.57
CA ASN A 463 28.13 10.14 8.29
C ASN A 463 28.83 9.87 6.95
N SER A 464 28.12 10.04 5.84
CA SER A 464 28.68 9.87 4.49
C SER A 464 29.20 8.47 4.18
N SER A 465 28.67 7.44 4.84
CA SER A 465 28.94 6.04 4.47
C SER A 465 28.23 5.71 3.14
N ARG A 466 28.97 5.18 2.16
CA ARG A 466 28.45 4.95 0.81
C ARG A 466 28.75 3.55 0.28
N TYR A 467 27.93 3.07 -0.64
CA TYR A 467 28.16 1.81 -1.36
C TYR A 467 28.23 0.58 -0.44
N ASN A 468 27.65 0.65 0.76
CA ASN A 468 27.57 -0.51 1.63
C ASN A 468 26.42 -1.42 1.20
N THR A 469 26.61 -2.72 1.33
CA THR A 469 25.64 -3.74 0.91
C THR A 469 25.25 -4.61 2.09
N VAL A 470 23.94 -4.75 2.33
CA VAL A 470 23.35 -5.73 3.24
C VAL A 470 22.68 -6.79 2.39
N LEU A 471 23.21 -8.00 2.39
CA LEU A 471 22.80 -9.08 1.51
C LEU A 471 22.37 -10.30 2.32
N GLN A 472 21.20 -10.87 2.02
CA GLN A 472 20.73 -12.14 2.59
C GLN A 472 20.76 -12.18 4.12
N SER A 473 20.64 -11.03 4.78
CA SER A 473 20.81 -10.91 6.22
C SER A 473 19.47 -10.81 6.92
N THR A 474 19.44 -11.21 8.20
CA THR A 474 18.28 -11.02 9.07
C THR A 474 18.58 -9.89 10.03
N VAL A 475 17.75 -8.84 10.00
CA VAL A 475 17.88 -7.67 10.86
C VAL A 475 16.62 -7.58 11.73
N SER A 476 16.77 -7.77 13.03
CA SER A 476 15.66 -7.83 13.98
C SER A 476 15.83 -6.82 15.10
N ALA A 477 14.75 -6.16 15.48
CA ALA A 477 14.74 -5.22 16.59
C ALA A 477 13.61 -5.59 17.55
N ALA A 478 13.83 -5.48 18.87
CA ALA A 478 12.76 -5.72 19.83
C ALA A 478 11.98 -4.44 20.15
N SER A 479 12.68 -3.38 20.55
CA SER A 479 12.07 -2.09 20.93
C SER A 479 12.84 -0.87 20.42
N SER A 480 13.76 -1.05 19.46
CA SER A 480 14.47 0.09 18.86
C SER A 480 13.53 1.05 18.14
N SER A 481 14.06 2.16 17.63
CA SER A 481 13.31 2.99 16.69
C SER A 481 13.36 2.41 15.27
N TYR A 482 14.46 1.74 14.89
CA TYR A 482 14.73 1.31 13.51
C TYR A 482 15.37 -0.08 13.38
N ASN A 483 15.05 -0.91 12.37
CA ASN A 483 15.96 -2.03 12.04
C ASN A 483 17.23 -1.47 11.40
N ILE A 484 17.07 -0.71 10.32
CA ILE A 484 18.14 -0.03 9.58
C ILE A 484 17.90 1.47 9.63
N TYR A 485 18.87 2.20 10.17
CA TYR A 485 18.89 3.66 10.15
C TYR A 485 20.00 4.16 9.23
N VAL A 486 19.63 4.91 8.18
CA VAL A 486 20.56 5.52 7.24
C VAL A 486 20.49 7.04 7.39
N GLN A 487 21.62 7.69 7.69
CA GLN A 487 21.67 9.13 7.94
C GLN A 487 22.89 9.75 7.26
N GLY A 488 22.70 10.78 6.44
CA GLY A 488 23.81 11.42 5.71
C GLY A 488 24.56 10.47 4.79
N SER A 489 23.95 9.36 4.40
CA SER A 489 24.63 8.21 3.78
C SER A 489 23.88 7.79 2.52
N SER A 490 24.61 7.67 1.41
CA SER A 490 24.01 7.55 0.08
C SER A 490 24.52 6.32 -0.66
N SER A 491 23.77 5.84 -1.65
CA SER A 491 24.17 4.73 -2.52
C SER A 491 24.37 3.40 -1.78
N ASN A 492 23.66 3.15 -0.67
CA ASN A 492 23.70 1.87 0.04
C ASN A 492 22.61 0.92 -0.48
N THR A 493 22.85 -0.39 -0.41
CA THR A 493 21.95 -1.43 -0.92
C THR A 493 21.54 -2.41 0.18
N VAL A 494 20.23 -2.70 0.28
CA VAL A 494 19.68 -3.81 1.07
C VAL A 494 19.00 -4.77 0.10
N ASP A 495 19.50 -6.00 0.00
CA ASP A 495 19.07 -6.99 -0.98
C ASP A 495 18.80 -8.35 -0.31
N GLN A 496 17.73 -9.02 -0.75
CA GLN A 496 17.33 -10.36 -0.29
C GLN A 496 17.30 -10.53 1.23
N SER A 497 17.04 -9.45 1.97
CA SER A 497 17.16 -9.44 3.42
C SER A 497 15.80 -9.52 4.11
N ARG A 498 15.78 -10.04 5.33
CA ARG A 498 14.57 -10.13 6.18
C ARG A 498 14.69 -9.15 7.34
N LEU A 499 13.74 -8.23 7.43
CA LEU A 499 13.70 -7.20 8.44
C LEU A 499 12.42 -7.33 9.26
N THR A 500 12.55 -7.42 10.59
CA THR A 500 11.41 -7.56 11.50
C THR A 500 11.53 -6.59 12.66
N HIS A 501 10.51 -5.75 12.85
CA HIS A 501 10.44 -4.78 13.94
C HIS A 501 9.03 -4.66 14.52
N PRO A 502 8.72 -5.28 15.66
CA PRO A 502 7.38 -5.23 16.22
C PRO A 502 6.97 -3.81 16.65
N GLY A 503 7.88 -2.95 17.09
CA GLY A 503 7.51 -1.63 17.66
C GLY A 503 7.89 -0.38 16.86
N GLY A 504 8.52 -0.50 15.69
CA GLY A 504 9.20 0.65 15.07
C GLY A 504 9.26 0.62 13.55
N THR A 505 10.12 1.43 12.96
CA THR A 505 10.27 1.53 11.50
C THR A 505 11.30 0.51 11.01
N THR A 506 11.06 -0.24 9.93
CA THR A 506 12.11 -1.21 9.51
C THR A 506 13.30 -0.49 8.86
N ILE A 507 13.07 0.34 7.85
CA ILE A 507 14.12 1.13 7.20
C ILE A 507 13.73 2.61 7.27
N ASN A 508 14.63 3.44 7.80
CA ASN A 508 14.48 4.89 7.80
C ASN A 508 15.68 5.55 7.09
N LEU A 509 15.39 6.31 6.04
CA LEU A 509 16.37 7.09 5.27
C LEU A 509 16.26 8.56 5.66
N ASP A 510 17.32 9.11 6.25
CA ASP A 510 17.30 10.41 6.91
C ASP A 510 18.48 11.33 6.54
N TRP A 511 18.35 12.64 6.78
CA TRP A 511 19.39 13.68 6.59
C TRP A 511 20.33 13.49 5.39
N GLY A 512 19.86 13.64 4.14
CA GLY A 512 20.76 13.55 2.98
C GLY A 512 21.04 12.12 2.50
N SER A 513 20.19 11.17 2.85
CA SER A 513 20.31 9.77 2.44
C SER A 513 19.67 9.56 1.07
N SER A 514 20.43 9.85 0.01
CA SER A 514 20.00 9.72 -1.40
C SER A 514 20.51 8.43 -2.05
N TYR A 515 19.88 8.02 -3.16
CA TYR A 515 20.33 6.88 -4.00
C TYR A 515 20.41 5.52 -3.27
N ASN A 516 19.75 5.35 -2.13
CA ASN A 516 19.73 4.06 -1.44
C ASN A 516 18.73 3.13 -2.12
N THR A 517 19.06 1.85 -2.18
CA THR A 517 18.26 0.82 -2.85
C THR A 517 17.85 -0.27 -1.86
N VAL A 518 16.56 -0.58 -1.81
CA VAL A 518 16.01 -1.74 -1.13
C VAL A 518 15.34 -2.62 -2.18
N ILE A 519 15.82 -3.85 -2.32
CA ILE A 519 15.40 -4.76 -3.39
C ILE A 519 15.22 -6.18 -2.88
N ARG A 520 14.21 -6.91 -3.41
CA ARG A 520 13.94 -8.34 -3.11
C ARG A 520 13.87 -8.67 -1.61
N SER A 521 13.49 -7.71 -0.78
CA SER A 521 13.57 -7.84 0.68
C SER A 521 12.19 -8.00 1.30
N THR A 522 12.15 -8.65 2.46
CA THR A 522 10.93 -8.84 3.24
C THR A 522 10.99 -7.99 4.51
N MET A 523 10.00 -7.12 4.70
CA MET A 523 9.92 -6.21 5.85
C MET A 523 8.62 -6.42 6.61
N SER A 524 8.68 -6.49 7.93
CA SER A 524 7.49 -6.56 8.78
C SER A 524 7.57 -5.63 9.99
N SER A 525 6.54 -4.80 10.21
CA SER A 525 6.40 -3.95 11.39
C SER A 525 5.00 -4.01 12.01
N SER A 526 4.85 -3.62 13.29
CA SER A 526 3.55 -3.64 13.99
C SER A 526 3.08 -2.32 14.60
N SER A 527 3.78 -1.20 14.37
CA SER A 527 3.30 0.14 14.81
C SER A 527 3.86 1.34 14.02
N GLY A 528 5.02 1.20 13.35
CA GLY A 528 5.67 2.29 12.61
C GLY A 528 5.44 2.25 11.10
N SER A 529 6.26 2.95 10.33
CA SER A 529 6.33 2.80 8.86
C SER A 529 7.28 1.65 8.53
N ALA A 530 6.98 0.73 7.60
CA ALA A 530 7.96 -0.32 7.29
C ALA A 530 9.14 0.28 6.52
N TYR A 531 8.85 1.01 5.44
CA TYR A 531 9.86 1.76 4.68
C TYR A 531 9.54 3.24 4.73
N ARG A 532 10.47 4.04 5.27
CA ARG A 532 10.30 5.48 5.44
C ARG A 532 11.45 6.25 4.77
N VAL A 533 11.09 7.21 3.92
CA VAL A 533 11.99 8.26 3.45
C VAL A 533 11.67 9.52 4.26
N GLY A 534 12.53 9.86 5.22
CA GLY A 534 12.34 10.93 6.20
C GLY A 534 12.19 12.32 5.58
N ASN A 535 11.61 13.27 6.32
CA ASN A 535 11.22 14.63 5.86
C ASN A 535 12.39 15.64 5.77
N ASN A 536 13.63 15.21 5.99
CA ASN A 536 14.75 16.14 5.96
C ASN A 536 15.29 16.37 4.54
N THR A 537 15.81 17.56 4.29
CA THR A 537 16.34 17.94 2.97
C THR A 537 17.40 16.95 2.48
N GLY A 538 17.38 16.62 1.19
CA GLY A 538 18.39 15.78 0.53
C GLY A 538 18.15 14.27 0.54
N ASN A 539 16.95 13.79 0.88
CA ASN A 539 16.59 12.37 0.78
C ASN A 539 15.91 12.06 -0.58
N TRP A 540 16.66 12.11 -1.68
CA TRP A 540 16.12 11.98 -3.04
C TRP A 540 16.62 10.70 -3.74
N TYR A 541 15.93 10.28 -4.81
CA TYR A 541 16.38 9.19 -5.69
C TYR A 541 16.54 7.84 -5.01
N ASN A 542 15.83 7.57 -3.90
CA ASN A 542 15.84 6.26 -3.28
C ASN A 542 14.90 5.30 -4.03
N THR A 543 15.27 4.02 -4.06
CA THR A 543 14.55 2.98 -4.80
C THR A 543 14.10 1.87 -3.87
N LEU A 544 12.81 1.54 -3.90
CA LEU A 544 12.24 0.33 -3.31
C LEU A 544 11.69 -0.55 -4.44
N SER A 545 12.20 -1.77 -4.60
CA SER A 545 11.73 -2.64 -5.68
C SER A 545 11.60 -4.11 -5.30
N GLN A 546 10.71 -4.84 -5.96
CA GLN A 546 10.57 -6.30 -5.84
C GLN A 546 10.44 -6.80 -4.39
N SER A 547 9.93 -5.96 -3.49
CA SER A 547 9.97 -6.21 -2.05
C SER A 547 8.58 -6.53 -1.50
N TYR A 548 8.54 -7.26 -0.39
CA TYR A 548 7.32 -7.61 0.33
C TYR A 548 7.30 -6.89 1.68
N ILE A 549 6.26 -6.09 1.91
CA ILE A 549 6.03 -5.35 3.14
C ILE A 549 4.73 -5.83 3.77
N SER A 550 4.78 -6.23 5.03
CA SER A 550 3.61 -6.52 5.87
C SER A 550 3.67 -5.69 7.14
N ASN A 551 2.84 -4.66 7.23
CA ASN A 551 2.84 -3.73 8.35
C ASN A 551 1.44 -3.57 8.95
N THR A 552 1.35 -3.09 10.18
CA THR A 552 0.08 -2.54 10.67
C THR A 552 0.00 -1.06 10.30
N GLY A 553 1.04 -0.25 10.53
CA GLY A 553 1.10 1.18 10.23
C GLY A 553 1.25 1.52 8.73
N HIS A 554 1.96 2.61 8.41
CA HIS A 554 2.23 2.96 7.01
C HIS A 554 3.11 1.91 6.34
N GLY A 555 2.68 1.32 5.23
CA GLY A 555 3.52 0.36 4.51
C GLY A 555 4.80 1.04 3.99
N VAL A 556 4.60 2.02 3.12
CA VAL A 556 5.62 2.94 2.62
C VAL A 556 5.22 4.37 2.93
N GLU A 557 6.15 5.16 3.46
CA GLU A 557 5.97 6.59 3.74
C GLU A 557 7.05 7.42 3.06
N LEU A 558 6.66 8.28 2.12
CA LEU A 558 7.54 9.19 1.39
C LEU A 558 7.30 10.62 1.89
N LEU A 559 8.31 11.20 2.54
CA LEU A 559 8.28 12.58 3.03
C LEU A 559 9.17 13.52 2.22
N ASN A 560 9.92 12.98 1.25
CA ASN A 560 10.72 13.73 0.28
C ASN A 560 10.53 13.18 -1.13
N GLY A 561 10.78 14.01 -2.13
CA GLY A 561 10.49 13.71 -3.54
C GLY A 561 11.50 12.87 -4.29
N LEU A 562 11.22 12.61 -5.57
CA LEU A 562 12.11 11.94 -6.55
C LEU A 562 12.46 10.48 -6.20
N ASN A 563 11.61 9.77 -5.46
CA ASN A 563 11.83 8.35 -5.14
C ASN A 563 11.11 7.43 -6.13
N THR A 564 11.60 6.19 -6.25
CA THR A 564 11.01 5.16 -7.10
C THR A 564 10.55 3.96 -6.27
N ILE A 565 9.30 3.54 -6.46
CA ILE A 565 8.76 2.28 -5.94
C ILE A 565 8.30 1.42 -7.11
N SER A 566 8.77 0.19 -7.22
CA SER A 566 8.36 -0.68 -8.33
C SER A 566 8.20 -2.15 -7.95
N ALA A 567 7.31 -2.87 -8.65
CA ALA A 567 7.15 -4.33 -8.52
C ALA A 567 7.02 -4.85 -7.08
N SER A 568 6.48 -4.05 -6.16
CA SER A 568 6.47 -4.35 -4.72
C SER A 568 5.06 -4.65 -4.22
N THR A 569 4.97 -5.49 -3.19
CA THR A 569 3.71 -5.81 -2.51
C THR A 569 3.74 -5.24 -1.10
N VAL A 570 2.75 -4.41 -0.78
CA VAL A 570 2.67 -3.68 0.48
C VAL A 570 1.29 -3.87 1.09
N ASN A 571 1.27 -4.59 2.22
CA ASN A 571 0.07 -4.85 3.00
C ASN A 571 0.15 -4.08 4.32
N SER A 572 -0.85 -3.24 4.58
CA SER A 572 -1.05 -2.51 5.84
C SER A 572 -2.38 -2.92 6.47
N SER A 573 -2.60 -2.66 7.77
CA SER A 573 -3.85 -3.07 8.43
C SER A 573 -4.37 -2.15 9.53
N LEU A 574 -3.73 -1.01 9.82
CA LEU A 574 -4.18 -0.09 10.86
C LEU A 574 -5.04 1.03 10.26
N SER A 575 -6.12 1.34 10.97
CA SER A 575 -7.04 2.43 10.64
C SER A 575 -6.34 3.79 10.69
N GLY A 576 -6.65 4.68 9.74
CA GLY A 576 -6.03 5.99 9.59
C GLY A 576 -4.66 6.00 8.91
N TYR A 577 -4.03 4.83 8.71
CA TYR A 577 -2.76 4.70 8.00
C TYR A 577 -2.97 4.31 6.53
N ALA A 578 -1.89 4.30 5.75
CA ALA A 578 -1.92 4.00 4.32
C ALA A 578 -0.90 2.92 3.95
N ALA A 579 -1.22 2.06 2.98
CA ALA A 579 -0.20 1.19 2.41
C ALA A 579 0.88 2.00 1.68
N LEU A 580 0.48 3.07 0.98
CA LEU A 580 1.37 4.11 0.42
C LEU A 580 0.98 5.49 0.95
N ALA A 581 1.83 6.12 1.73
CA ALA A 581 1.70 7.52 2.14
C ALA A 581 2.73 8.39 1.41
N ILE A 582 2.26 9.47 0.77
CA ILE A 582 3.10 10.49 0.15
C ILE A 582 2.70 11.83 0.77
N THR A 583 3.54 12.37 1.64
CA THR A 583 3.21 13.53 2.48
C THR A 583 4.28 14.60 2.30
N GLY A 584 3.94 15.73 1.68
CA GLY A 584 4.90 16.79 1.37
C GLY A 584 5.94 16.38 0.31
N SER A 585 5.66 15.34 -0.48
CA SER A 585 6.63 14.69 -1.33
C SER A 585 6.17 14.69 -2.80
N SER A 586 7.01 15.25 -3.68
CA SER A 586 6.67 15.49 -5.08
C SER A 586 7.57 14.70 -6.04
N SER A 587 7.10 14.50 -7.27
CA SER A 587 7.91 13.87 -8.34
C SER A 587 8.36 12.43 -8.07
N ASN A 588 7.58 11.64 -7.32
CA ASN A 588 7.86 10.22 -7.13
C ASN A 588 7.29 9.37 -8.27
N THR A 589 7.94 8.25 -8.56
CA THR A 589 7.49 7.24 -9.53
C THR A 589 7.09 5.96 -8.80
N ILE A 590 5.86 5.53 -8.99
CA ILE A 590 5.32 4.29 -8.42
C ILE A 590 4.79 3.44 -9.58
N ALA A 591 5.33 2.24 -9.76
CA ALA A 591 5.00 1.39 -10.91
C ALA A 591 4.77 -0.07 -10.50
N ASP A 592 3.85 -0.75 -11.20
CA ASP A 592 3.73 -2.22 -11.14
C ASP A 592 3.58 -2.80 -9.72
N SER A 593 2.97 -2.06 -8.80
CA SER A 593 2.98 -2.38 -7.37
C SER A 593 1.58 -2.63 -6.82
N TYR A 594 1.52 -3.39 -5.73
CA TYR A 594 0.29 -3.76 -5.04
C TYR A 594 0.28 -3.11 -3.64
N PHE A 595 -0.65 -2.20 -3.40
CA PHE A 595 -0.83 -1.50 -2.12
C PHE A 595 -2.21 -1.81 -1.58
N SER A 596 -2.28 -2.44 -0.41
CA SER A 596 -3.53 -2.82 0.23
C SER A 596 -3.50 -2.47 1.70
N ASN A 597 -4.48 -1.70 2.18
CA ASN A 597 -4.73 -1.53 3.61
C ASN A 597 -6.17 -1.94 3.93
N SER A 598 -6.36 -3.02 4.70
CA SER A 598 -7.69 -3.54 5.01
C SER A 598 -8.55 -2.62 5.87
N ASN A 599 -7.94 -1.71 6.64
CA ASN A 599 -8.63 -0.81 7.56
C ASN A 599 -8.34 0.68 7.29
N GLY A 600 -7.51 1.01 6.31
CA GLY A 600 -7.04 2.37 6.03
C GLY A 600 -6.96 2.66 4.53
N TYR A 601 -6.11 3.61 4.13
CA TYR A 601 -6.00 4.02 2.73
C TYR A 601 -5.13 3.06 1.91
N GLY A 602 -5.46 2.86 0.63
CA GLY A 602 -4.53 2.22 -0.31
C GLY A 602 -3.34 3.14 -0.58
N ALA A 603 -3.60 4.32 -1.14
CA ALA A 603 -2.68 5.42 -1.32
C ALA A 603 -3.24 6.72 -0.73
N TYR A 604 -2.43 7.42 0.05
CA TYR A 604 -2.76 8.66 0.75
C TYR A 604 -1.73 9.73 0.38
N ILE A 605 -2.12 10.65 -0.50
CA ILE A 605 -1.24 11.65 -1.13
C ILE A 605 -1.71 13.04 -0.69
N ILE A 606 -0.94 13.67 0.19
CA ILE A 606 -1.37 14.88 0.92
C ILE A 606 -0.26 15.91 1.05
N SER A 607 -0.60 17.07 1.65
CA SER A 607 0.34 18.14 1.96
C SER A 607 1.09 18.67 0.73
N TYR A 608 0.35 18.97 -0.34
CA TYR A 608 0.89 19.52 -1.59
C TYR A 608 1.85 18.58 -2.35
N SER A 609 1.71 17.27 -2.16
CA SER A 609 2.47 16.23 -2.88
C SER A 609 2.09 16.21 -4.36
N SER A 610 2.89 16.87 -5.20
CA SER A 610 2.56 17.13 -6.60
C SER A 610 3.46 16.39 -7.58
N ASN A 611 3.05 16.28 -8.85
CA ASN A 611 3.85 15.65 -9.91
C ASN A 611 4.20 14.17 -9.66
N ASN A 612 3.44 13.44 -8.83
CA ASN A 612 3.67 12.00 -8.63
C ASN A 612 3.07 11.20 -9.79
N PHE A 613 3.79 10.16 -10.22
CA PHE A 613 3.36 9.26 -11.29
C PHE A 613 3.12 7.86 -10.74
N ILE A 614 1.87 7.42 -10.75
CA ILE A 614 1.46 6.06 -10.35
C ILE A 614 0.98 5.32 -11.59
N THR A 615 1.65 4.24 -12.00
CA THR A 615 1.26 3.47 -13.18
C THR A 615 1.15 1.97 -12.89
N ARG A 616 0.23 1.28 -13.59
CA ARG A 616 0.06 -0.19 -13.54
C ARG A 616 0.00 -0.78 -12.12
N SER A 617 -0.56 -0.03 -11.18
CA SER A 617 -0.57 -0.39 -9.76
C SER A 617 -1.98 -0.71 -9.27
N ARG A 618 -2.08 -1.51 -8.20
CA ARG A 618 -3.35 -1.78 -7.50
C ARG A 618 -3.35 -1.02 -6.18
N LEU A 619 -4.36 -0.17 -5.97
CA LEU A 619 -4.54 0.65 -4.77
C LEU A 619 -5.85 0.24 -4.10
N ILE A 620 -5.76 -0.46 -2.98
CA ILE A 620 -6.90 -1.06 -2.28
C ILE A 620 -7.02 -0.46 -0.88
N GLY A 621 -8.13 0.23 -0.64
CA GLY A 621 -8.47 0.81 0.66
C GLY A 621 -9.41 -0.09 1.47
N GLY A 622 -9.49 0.18 2.76
CA GLY A 622 -10.36 -0.50 3.72
C GLY A 622 -11.80 0.00 3.65
N SER A 623 -12.69 -0.58 4.45
CA SER A 623 -14.14 -0.31 4.38
C SER A 623 -14.54 1.16 4.59
N SER A 624 -13.71 1.97 5.25
CA SER A 624 -13.99 3.38 5.55
C SER A 624 -13.13 4.39 4.77
N ASN A 625 -12.01 3.97 4.17
CA ASN A 625 -10.97 4.88 3.69
C ASN A 625 -10.64 4.60 2.22
N PRO A 626 -10.53 5.62 1.35
CA PRO A 626 -10.33 5.41 -0.07
C PRO A 626 -9.14 4.55 -0.49
N GLY A 627 -9.27 3.89 -1.64
CA GLY A 627 -8.15 3.26 -2.32
C GLY A 627 -7.11 4.29 -2.77
N LEU A 628 -7.55 5.47 -3.22
CA LEU A 628 -6.71 6.62 -3.54
C LEU A 628 -7.33 7.88 -2.93
N TYR A 629 -6.56 8.62 -2.14
CA TYR A 629 -6.94 9.93 -1.63
C TYR A 629 -5.88 10.98 -1.98
N LEU A 630 -6.33 12.05 -2.63
CA LEU A 630 -5.54 13.22 -3.00
C LEU A 630 -6.11 14.43 -2.26
N SER A 631 -5.32 15.06 -1.38
CA SER A 631 -5.73 16.26 -0.64
C SER A 631 -4.73 17.39 -0.82
N GLY A 632 -5.18 18.53 -1.35
CA GLY A 632 -4.30 19.66 -1.67
C GLY A 632 -3.17 19.31 -2.65
N SER A 633 -3.25 18.18 -3.36
CA SER A 633 -2.14 17.54 -4.07
C SER A 633 -2.41 17.55 -5.57
N SER A 634 -1.72 18.41 -6.30
CA SER A 634 -2.03 18.75 -7.70
C SER A 634 -1.04 18.13 -8.70
N SER A 635 -1.41 18.09 -9.98
CA SER A 635 -0.52 17.63 -11.07
C SER A 635 -0.04 16.17 -10.94
N ASN A 636 -0.76 15.31 -10.23
CA ASN A 636 -0.44 13.88 -10.14
C ASN A 636 -1.04 13.12 -11.33
N THR A 637 -0.36 12.06 -11.77
CA THR A 637 -0.82 11.21 -12.87
C THR A 637 -0.99 9.77 -12.39
N ILE A 638 -2.18 9.22 -12.58
CA ILE A 638 -2.56 7.85 -12.28
C ILE A 638 -2.92 7.16 -13.59
N ASP A 639 -2.13 6.19 -14.02
CA ASP A 639 -2.20 5.57 -15.34
C ASP A 639 -2.36 4.04 -15.23
N ARG A 640 -3.23 3.43 -16.05
CA ARG A 640 -3.39 1.96 -16.15
C ARG A 640 -3.53 1.24 -14.80
N SER A 641 -4.13 1.89 -13.81
CA SER A 641 -4.14 1.40 -12.43
C SER A 641 -5.53 0.90 -12.02
N PHE A 642 -5.57 0.06 -10.99
CA PHE A 642 -6.81 -0.40 -10.37
C PHE A 642 -6.97 0.27 -9.02
N VAL A 643 -7.97 1.13 -8.88
CA VAL A 643 -8.31 1.77 -7.62
C VAL A 643 -9.61 1.16 -7.11
N ILE A 644 -9.52 0.44 -5.99
CA ILE A 644 -10.63 -0.39 -5.51
C ILE A 644 -10.91 -0.06 -4.05
N ASN A 645 -12.19 0.04 -3.72
CA ASN A 645 -12.65 0.01 -2.35
C ASN A 645 -14.00 -0.71 -2.27
N SER A 646 -14.16 -1.66 -1.35
CA SER A 646 -15.40 -2.44 -1.20
C SER A 646 -16.43 -1.80 -0.25
N GLY A 647 -16.07 -0.84 0.58
CA GLY A 647 -16.96 -0.21 1.58
C GLY A 647 -17.08 1.32 1.51
N SER A 648 -16.22 1.98 0.74
CA SER A 648 -16.08 3.45 0.67
C SER A 648 -15.81 3.92 -0.77
N THR A 649 -15.52 5.22 -0.91
CA THR A 649 -15.09 5.83 -2.17
C THR A 649 -13.80 5.20 -2.65
N ALA A 650 -13.68 4.84 -3.94
CA ALA A 650 -12.42 4.27 -4.43
C ALA A 650 -11.34 5.33 -4.60
N ALA A 651 -11.65 6.41 -5.31
CA ALA A 651 -10.76 7.55 -5.54
C ALA A 651 -11.43 8.85 -5.10
N TRP A 652 -10.75 9.63 -4.24
CA TRP A 652 -11.26 10.92 -3.77
C TRP A 652 -10.20 12.00 -3.92
N LEU A 653 -10.53 13.03 -4.70
CA LEU A 653 -9.77 14.26 -4.91
C LEU A 653 -10.43 15.41 -4.14
N SER A 654 -9.72 15.94 -3.16
CA SER A 654 -10.13 17.08 -2.35
C SER A 654 -9.15 18.24 -2.56
N GLU A 655 -9.64 19.38 -3.03
CA GLU A 655 -8.82 20.58 -3.28
C GLU A 655 -7.56 20.28 -4.13
N SER A 656 -7.69 19.34 -5.07
CA SER A 656 -6.57 18.74 -5.82
C SER A 656 -6.80 18.93 -7.31
N SER A 657 -6.06 19.86 -7.92
CA SER A 657 -6.30 20.31 -9.30
C SER A 657 -5.24 19.77 -10.28
N ASN A 658 -5.53 19.83 -11.58
CA ASN A 658 -4.60 19.42 -12.64
C ASN A 658 -4.12 17.95 -12.58
N ASN A 659 -4.85 17.07 -11.88
CA ASN A 659 -4.51 15.65 -11.85
C ASN A 659 -5.03 14.95 -13.11
N THR A 660 -4.31 13.92 -13.55
CA THR A 660 -4.71 13.08 -14.67
C THR A 660 -4.94 11.65 -14.19
N ILE A 661 -6.12 11.09 -14.44
CA ILE A 661 -6.37 9.65 -14.28
C ILE A 661 -6.74 9.08 -15.65
N LEU A 662 -5.96 8.15 -16.17
CA LEU A 662 -6.20 7.57 -17.48
C LEU A 662 -6.05 6.05 -17.52
N LEU A 663 -6.78 5.41 -18.45
CA LEU A 663 -6.73 3.97 -18.70
C LEU A 663 -6.95 3.10 -17.44
N SER A 664 -7.62 3.63 -16.42
CA SER A 664 -7.70 3.03 -15.10
C SER A 664 -9.09 2.47 -14.81
N THR A 665 -9.15 1.49 -13.91
CA THR A 665 -10.42 0.97 -13.37
C THR A 665 -10.61 1.49 -11.96
N ILE A 666 -11.72 2.16 -11.71
CA ILE A 666 -12.08 2.75 -10.42
C ILE A 666 -13.38 2.09 -9.96
N SER A 667 -13.32 1.30 -8.89
CA SER A 667 -14.47 0.52 -8.39
C SER A 667 -14.74 0.84 -6.93
N GLY A 668 -15.82 1.58 -6.67
CA GLY A 668 -16.24 2.00 -5.34
C GLY A 668 -17.20 1.04 -4.64
N GLY A 669 -17.31 1.21 -3.32
CA GLY A 669 -18.22 0.48 -2.46
C GLY A 669 -19.68 0.93 -2.60
N PRO A 670 -20.59 0.33 -1.82
CA PRO A 670 -22.00 0.69 -1.83
C PRO A 670 -22.22 2.10 -1.26
N ASN A 671 -23.23 2.81 -1.79
CA ASN A 671 -23.77 4.09 -1.32
C ASN A 671 -22.80 5.29 -1.33
N LEU A 672 -21.55 5.11 -1.78
CA LEU A 672 -20.56 6.18 -1.91
C LEU A 672 -20.06 6.29 -3.35
N PRO A 673 -19.56 7.47 -3.77
CA PRO A 673 -19.07 7.64 -5.13
C PRO A 673 -17.88 6.74 -5.43
N ALA A 674 -17.72 6.19 -6.63
CA ALA A 674 -16.49 5.49 -6.99
C ALA A 674 -15.33 6.48 -7.18
N LEU A 675 -15.58 7.57 -7.91
CA LEU A 675 -14.69 8.71 -8.04
C LEU A 675 -15.38 9.98 -7.53
N TYR A 676 -14.80 10.62 -6.52
CA TYR A 676 -15.33 11.82 -5.89
C TYR A 676 -14.38 13.02 -6.02
N LEU A 677 -14.90 14.15 -6.51
CA LEU A 677 -14.19 15.43 -6.56
C LEU A 677 -14.91 16.45 -5.68
N THR A 678 -14.17 17.12 -4.80
CA THR A 678 -14.64 18.28 -4.03
C THR A 678 -13.60 19.39 -4.10
N GLY A 679 -14.00 20.59 -4.53
CA GLY A 679 -13.08 21.73 -4.71
C GLY A 679 -11.92 21.46 -5.69
N SER A 680 -12.06 20.48 -6.59
CA SER A 680 -10.96 19.97 -7.42
C SER A 680 -11.22 20.31 -8.90
N SER A 681 -10.40 21.19 -9.46
CA SER A 681 -10.63 21.77 -10.80
C SER A 681 -9.54 21.37 -11.80
N SER A 682 -9.83 21.50 -13.09
CA SER A 682 -8.87 21.25 -14.18
C SER A 682 -8.28 19.83 -14.21
N ASN A 683 -8.98 18.82 -13.66
CA ASN A 683 -8.54 17.43 -13.72
C ASN A 683 -8.96 16.77 -15.04
N THR A 684 -8.18 15.79 -15.49
CA THR A 684 -8.43 15.01 -16.71
C THR A 684 -8.70 13.55 -16.38
N PHE A 685 -9.84 13.03 -16.81
CA PHE A 685 -10.24 11.63 -16.66
C PHE A 685 -10.49 11.04 -18.05
N SER A 686 -9.58 10.22 -18.57
CA SER A 686 -9.70 9.69 -19.93
C SER A 686 -9.58 8.16 -20.02
N SER A 687 -10.42 7.53 -20.83
CA SER A 687 -10.36 6.07 -21.07
C SER A 687 -10.49 5.22 -19.79
N ASN A 688 -11.28 5.68 -18.82
CA ASN A 688 -11.46 4.98 -17.54
C ASN A 688 -12.73 4.13 -17.51
N VAL A 689 -12.73 3.12 -16.66
CA VAL A 689 -13.93 2.36 -16.27
C VAL A 689 -14.26 2.69 -14.82
N ILE A 690 -15.35 3.44 -14.60
CA ILE A 690 -15.77 3.94 -13.29
C ILE A 690 -17.07 3.24 -12.89
N LEU A 691 -16.99 2.40 -11.85
CA LEU A 691 -18.07 1.52 -11.42
C LEU A 691 -18.41 1.77 -9.95
N SER A 692 -19.70 1.94 -9.66
CA SER A 692 -20.22 1.86 -8.29
C SER A 692 -21.34 0.82 -8.25
N THR A 693 -21.38 0.00 -7.20
CA THR A 693 -22.41 -1.04 -7.06
C THR A 693 -23.76 -0.47 -6.66
N SER A 694 -23.78 0.51 -5.75
CA SER A 694 -25.01 1.18 -5.30
C SER A 694 -24.86 2.67 -5.00
N GLY A 695 -23.71 3.28 -5.29
CA GLY A 695 -23.49 4.72 -5.11
C GLY A 695 -23.46 5.48 -6.44
N VAL A 696 -22.80 6.64 -6.44
CA VAL A 696 -22.53 7.41 -7.66
C VAL A 696 -21.30 6.81 -8.37
N GLY A 697 -21.27 6.72 -9.70
CA GLY A 697 -20.04 6.38 -10.41
C GLY A 697 -19.01 7.50 -10.27
N LEU A 698 -19.32 8.66 -10.86
CA LEU A 698 -18.52 9.88 -10.79
C LEU A 698 -19.31 11.03 -10.18
N PHE A 699 -18.85 11.56 -9.04
CA PHE A 699 -19.45 12.72 -8.39
C PHE A 699 -18.49 13.91 -8.39
N MET A 700 -18.90 15.01 -9.03
CA MET A 700 -18.21 16.30 -8.96
C MET A 700 -19.04 17.27 -8.13
N ALA A 701 -18.49 17.75 -7.03
CA ALA A 701 -19.16 18.64 -6.09
C ALA A 701 -18.32 19.90 -5.78
N SER A 702 -18.95 20.86 -5.11
CA SER A 702 -18.27 21.98 -4.43
C SER A 702 -17.31 22.75 -5.35
N TYR A 703 -17.82 23.27 -6.47
CA TYR A 703 -17.04 24.08 -7.41
C TYR A 703 -15.92 23.35 -8.15
N SER A 704 -15.97 22.01 -8.24
CA SER A 704 -15.08 21.22 -9.10
C SER A 704 -15.32 21.52 -10.58
N SER A 705 -14.61 22.50 -11.12
CA SER A 705 -14.88 23.13 -12.41
C SER A 705 -13.75 22.87 -13.42
N TYR A 706 -13.99 23.09 -14.71
CA TYR A 706 -12.97 22.93 -15.76
C TYR A 706 -12.38 21.52 -15.88
N ASN A 707 -13.05 20.49 -15.36
CA ASN A 707 -12.60 19.12 -15.50
C ASN A 707 -12.97 18.57 -16.89
N LEU A 708 -12.10 17.73 -17.44
CA LEU A 708 -12.29 16.99 -18.67
C LEU A 708 -12.55 15.51 -18.35
N VAL A 709 -13.69 14.97 -18.78
CA VAL A 709 -13.97 13.53 -18.76
C VAL A 709 -14.18 13.08 -20.20
N SER A 710 -13.33 12.17 -20.69
CA SER A 710 -13.42 11.68 -22.06
C SER A 710 -13.27 10.17 -22.19
N LEU A 711 -13.82 9.56 -23.24
CA LEU A 711 -13.59 8.16 -23.62
C LEU A 711 -13.88 7.14 -22.49
N SER A 712 -14.69 7.51 -21.49
CA SER A 712 -14.83 6.75 -20.25
C SER A 712 -16.21 6.12 -20.12
N THR A 713 -16.26 4.98 -19.43
CA THR A 713 -17.51 4.33 -19.02
C THR A 713 -17.79 4.66 -17.57
N VAL A 714 -18.99 5.19 -17.29
CA VAL A 714 -19.45 5.48 -15.93
C VAL A 714 -20.77 4.76 -15.70
N SER A 715 -20.79 3.82 -14.75
CA SER A 715 -22.00 3.04 -14.49
C SER A 715 -22.28 2.82 -13.00
N THR A 716 -23.57 2.74 -12.70
CA THR A 716 -24.11 2.32 -11.41
C THR A 716 -25.43 1.56 -11.63
N ALA A 717 -25.86 0.80 -10.62
CA ALA A 717 -27.18 0.17 -10.60
C ALA A 717 -27.89 0.62 -9.33
N ASN A 718 -28.31 1.88 -9.28
CA ASN A 718 -28.98 2.44 -8.11
C ASN A 718 -30.16 3.35 -8.50
N ASN A 719 -31.28 3.21 -7.79
CA ASN A 719 -32.50 3.97 -8.05
C ASN A 719 -32.50 5.41 -7.47
N THR A 720 -31.58 5.70 -6.55
CA THR A 720 -31.50 6.94 -5.77
C THR A 720 -30.37 7.84 -6.27
N TYR A 721 -29.23 7.24 -6.62
CA TYR A 721 -28.02 7.95 -7.04
C TYR A 721 -27.87 7.94 -8.56
N SER A 722 -27.24 8.98 -9.11
CA SER A 722 -26.91 9.04 -10.54
C SER A 722 -25.62 8.29 -10.86
N ALA A 723 -25.45 7.80 -12.10
CA ALA A 723 -24.14 7.28 -12.52
C ALA A 723 -23.08 8.39 -12.55
N LEU A 724 -23.43 9.53 -13.14
CA LEU A 724 -22.59 10.73 -13.16
C LEU A 724 -23.38 11.94 -12.63
N ARG A 725 -22.84 12.61 -11.62
CA ARG A 725 -23.48 13.76 -10.97
C ARG A 725 -22.53 14.95 -10.88
N LEU A 726 -22.99 16.11 -11.35
CA LEU A 726 -22.38 17.40 -11.12
C LEU A 726 -23.27 18.19 -10.16
N LEU A 727 -22.71 18.73 -9.07
CA LEU A 727 -23.40 19.56 -8.08
C LEU A 727 -22.59 20.83 -7.84
N ASN A 728 -23.10 21.98 -8.27
CA ASN A 728 -22.35 23.25 -8.27
C ASN A 728 -20.97 23.09 -8.96
N ALA A 729 -20.91 22.34 -10.06
CA ALA A 729 -19.69 22.02 -10.79
C ALA A 729 -19.85 22.52 -12.24
N SER A 730 -19.31 23.70 -12.52
CA SER A 730 -19.54 24.42 -13.78
C SER A 730 -18.35 24.29 -14.74
N SER A 731 -18.56 24.63 -16.01
CA SER A 731 -17.48 24.71 -17.01
C SER A 731 -16.73 23.39 -17.25
N ASN A 732 -17.34 22.23 -17.00
CA ASN A 732 -16.74 20.92 -17.27
C ASN A 732 -17.01 20.45 -18.71
N THR A 733 -16.10 19.65 -19.27
CA THR A 733 -16.25 19.03 -20.59
C THR A 733 -16.38 17.52 -20.44
N LEU A 734 -17.50 16.97 -20.88
CA LEU A 734 -17.83 15.54 -20.83
C LEU A 734 -18.02 15.05 -22.27
N SER A 735 -17.07 14.30 -22.83
CA SER A 735 -17.12 13.87 -24.23
C SER A 735 -16.91 12.38 -24.42
N GLU A 736 -17.56 11.77 -25.43
CA GLU A 736 -17.31 10.36 -25.78
C GLU A 736 -17.52 9.39 -24.59
N LEU A 737 -18.55 9.63 -23.79
CA LEU A 737 -18.86 8.85 -22.59
C LEU A 737 -19.93 7.79 -22.84
N MET A 738 -19.82 6.67 -22.13
CA MET A 738 -20.92 5.73 -21.93
C MET A 738 -21.39 5.85 -20.47
N ILE A 739 -22.52 6.52 -20.26
CA ILE A 739 -23.12 6.74 -18.93
C ILE A 739 -24.36 5.84 -18.80
N ARG A 740 -24.35 4.92 -17.81
CA ARG A 740 -25.42 3.94 -17.62
C ARG A 740 -25.89 3.87 -16.17
N ASN A 741 -27.20 4.01 -15.95
CA ASN A 741 -27.82 3.68 -14.67
C ASN A 741 -29.12 2.90 -14.87
N ASP A 742 -29.11 1.62 -14.53
CA ASP A 742 -30.24 0.74 -14.81
C ASP A 742 -31.50 1.12 -14.00
N TRP A 743 -31.36 1.68 -12.81
CA TRP A 743 -32.53 1.90 -11.93
C TRP A 743 -32.81 3.38 -11.62
N GLY A 744 -31.87 4.28 -11.87
CA GLY A 744 -32.01 5.72 -11.57
C GLY A 744 -31.54 6.62 -12.70
N THR A 745 -31.29 7.89 -12.38
CA THR A 745 -30.77 8.87 -13.35
C THR A 745 -29.37 8.48 -13.82
N ALA A 746 -29.10 8.54 -15.12
CA ALA A 746 -27.75 8.28 -15.63
C ALA A 746 -26.86 9.52 -15.44
N LEU A 747 -27.30 10.69 -15.91
CA LEU A 747 -26.59 11.96 -15.80
C LEU A 747 -27.42 13.03 -15.08
N SER A 748 -26.87 13.64 -14.05
CA SER A 748 -27.48 14.78 -13.33
C SER A 748 -26.55 16.00 -13.32
N LEU A 749 -27.04 17.14 -13.83
CA LEU A 749 -26.40 18.45 -13.74
C LEU A 749 -27.20 19.33 -12.75
N ALA A 750 -26.91 19.20 -11.45
CA ALA A 750 -27.59 19.95 -10.41
C ALA A 750 -26.88 21.29 -10.17
N TYR A 751 -27.55 22.41 -10.45
CA TYR A 751 -27.02 23.77 -10.26
C TYR A 751 -25.63 23.97 -10.90
N SER A 752 -25.43 23.32 -12.04
CA SER A 752 -24.14 23.21 -12.72
C SER A 752 -24.27 23.80 -14.13
N SER A 753 -23.55 24.88 -14.38
CA SER A 753 -23.74 25.72 -15.57
C SER A 753 -22.52 25.66 -16.50
N HIS A 754 -22.67 26.08 -17.76
CA HIS A 754 -21.57 26.15 -18.73
C HIS A 754 -20.85 24.82 -19.00
N ASN A 755 -21.48 23.68 -18.73
CA ASN A 755 -20.90 22.38 -19.05
C ASN A 755 -21.15 22.03 -20.51
N THR A 756 -20.18 21.34 -21.13
CA THR A 756 -20.31 20.80 -22.49
C THR A 756 -20.37 19.28 -22.42
N ILE A 757 -21.44 18.70 -22.95
CA ILE A 757 -21.65 17.26 -23.06
C ILE A 757 -21.73 16.91 -24.54
N ALA A 758 -20.75 16.17 -25.05
CA ALA A 758 -20.63 15.89 -26.47
C ALA A 758 -20.44 14.40 -26.78
N LEU A 759 -20.92 13.93 -27.94
CA LEU A 759 -20.59 12.60 -28.49
C LEU A 759 -20.84 11.43 -27.52
N SER A 760 -21.79 11.56 -26.61
CA SER A 760 -21.96 10.66 -25.46
C SER A 760 -23.28 9.88 -25.51
N THR A 761 -23.25 8.66 -24.97
CA THR A 761 -24.41 7.79 -24.81
C THR A 761 -24.84 7.76 -23.35
N ILE A 762 -26.10 8.12 -23.09
CA ILE A 762 -26.69 8.23 -21.75
C ILE A 762 -27.90 7.30 -21.70
N THR A 763 -27.83 6.26 -20.86
CA THR A 763 -28.85 5.20 -20.83
C THR A 763 -29.37 4.95 -19.41
N SER A 764 -30.69 4.83 -19.30
CA SER A 764 -31.38 4.43 -18.06
C SER A 764 -32.53 3.46 -18.35
N GLN A 765 -32.90 2.67 -17.35
CA GLN A 765 -34.17 1.90 -17.36
C GLN A 765 -35.08 2.29 -16.19
N SER A 766 -34.84 3.45 -15.58
CA SER A 766 -35.61 3.93 -14.43
C SER A 766 -37.05 4.20 -14.81
N THR A 767 -37.97 3.61 -14.05
CA THR A 767 -39.43 3.82 -14.15
C THR A 767 -39.90 5.09 -13.45
N SER A 768 -39.03 5.77 -12.69
CA SER A 768 -39.40 6.91 -11.84
C SER A 768 -38.58 8.17 -12.10
N LEU A 769 -37.42 8.05 -12.73
CA LEU A 769 -36.50 9.17 -12.97
C LEU A 769 -36.11 9.25 -14.44
N ALA A 770 -35.77 10.45 -14.90
CA ALA A 770 -35.24 10.66 -16.25
C ALA A 770 -33.80 10.17 -16.37
N ALA A 771 -33.38 9.74 -17.57
CA ALA A 771 -31.97 9.37 -17.81
C ALA A 771 -31.04 10.58 -17.67
N LEU A 772 -31.48 11.75 -18.13
CA LEU A 772 -30.79 13.04 -17.99
C LEU A 772 -31.63 14.03 -17.18
N THR A 773 -31.05 14.62 -16.13
CA THR A 773 -31.68 15.72 -15.37
C THR A 773 -30.78 16.94 -15.35
N VAL A 774 -31.33 18.12 -15.65
CA VAL A 774 -30.61 19.39 -15.74
C VAL A 774 -31.34 20.45 -14.92
N THR A 775 -30.64 21.08 -13.97
CA THR A 775 -31.13 22.25 -13.23
C THR A 775 -30.16 23.44 -13.26
N GLY A 776 -29.04 23.31 -13.98
CA GLY A 776 -28.13 24.42 -14.25
C GLY A 776 -28.35 25.02 -15.64
N SER A 777 -27.89 26.26 -15.83
CA SER A 777 -28.13 27.04 -17.04
C SER A 777 -26.91 27.04 -17.98
N SER A 778 -27.10 27.45 -19.23
CA SER A 778 -26.02 27.64 -20.19
C SER A 778 -25.19 26.38 -20.51
N ASN A 779 -25.78 25.18 -20.40
CA ASN A 779 -25.10 23.93 -20.77
C ASN A 779 -25.29 23.63 -22.26
N THR A 780 -24.28 22.98 -22.87
CA THR A 780 -24.29 22.56 -24.27
C THR A 780 -24.35 21.04 -24.37
N PHE A 781 -25.32 20.51 -25.10
CA PHE A 781 -25.51 19.10 -25.40
C PHE A 781 -25.39 18.88 -26.90
N GLN A 782 -24.28 18.29 -27.35
CA GLN A 782 -23.97 18.18 -28.78
C GLN A 782 -23.78 16.72 -29.19
N GLN A 783 -24.54 16.26 -30.19
CA GLN A 783 -24.39 14.89 -30.71
C GLN A 783 -24.48 13.81 -29.61
N ILE A 784 -25.38 14.00 -28.64
CA ILE A 784 -25.63 13.02 -27.58
C ILE A 784 -26.78 12.07 -27.97
N TYR A 785 -26.73 10.85 -27.44
CA TYR A 785 -27.81 9.88 -27.50
C TYR A 785 -28.33 9.62 -26.08
N VAL A 786 -29.57 10.01 -25.81
CA VAL A 786 -30.22 9.80 -24.50
C VAL A 786 -31.37 8.82 -24.65
N PHE A 787 -31.31 7.72 -23.90
CA PHE A 787 -32.32 6.68 -23.92
C PHE A 787 -32.80 6.34 -22.51
N ASN A 788 -34.11 6.35 -22.30
CA ASN A 788 -34.74 5.77 -21.12
C ASN A 788 -35.80 4.74 -21.55
N ALA A 789 -35.64 3.49 -21.14
CA ALA A 789 -36.56 2.42 -21.52
C ALA A 789 -37.95 2.50 -20.85
N ALA A 790 -38.07 3.20 -19.71
CA ALA A 790 -39.26 3.14 -18.88
C ALA A 790 -39.93 4.49 -18.60
N LEU A 791 -39.20 5.60 -18.60
CA LEU A 791 -39.74 6.94 -18.38
C LEU A 791 -39.08 7.97 -19.32
N ALA A 792 -38.98 9.23 -18.90
CA ALA A 792 -38.47 10.34 -19.67
C ALA A 792 -36.99 10.17 -20.02
N ALA A 793 -36.61 10.54 -21.24
CA ALA A 793 -35.21 10.56 -21.62
C ALA A 793 -34.49 11.71 -20.89
N ALA A 794 -35.06 12.91 -20.91
CA ALA A 794 -34.47 14.10 -20.30
C ALA A 794 -35.48 15.08 -19.68
N GLY A 795 -35.09 15.68 -18.56
CA GLY A 795 -35.82 16.76 -17.89
C GLY A 795 -34.93 17.95 -17.55
N PHE A 796 -35.37 19.13 -17.97
CA PHE A 796 -34.75 20.44 -17.75
C PHE A 796 -35.68 21.23 -16.84
N TYR A 797 -35.20 21.57 -15.64
CA TYR A 797 -36.00 22.17 -14.57
C TYR A 797 -35.30 23.43 -14.07
N GLN A 798 -35.94 24.59 -14.26
CA GLN A 798 -35.34 25.89 -13.89
C GLN A 798 -33.94 26.08 -14.50
N SER A 799 -33.79 25.65 -15.75
CA SER A 799 -32.51 25.62 -16.46
C SER A 799 -32.60 26.41 -17.75
N ASP A 800 -31.93 27.55 -17.77
CA ASP A 800 -32.06 28.53 -18.86
C ASP A 800 -30.90 28.45 -19.84
N TYR A 801 -31.05 28.99 -21.04
CA TYR A 801 -29.95 29.16 -22.01
C TYR A 801 -29.20 27.87 -22.39
N ASN A 802 -29.79 26.68 -22.21
CA ASN A 802 -29.16 25.44 -22.65
C ASN A 802 -29.30 25.27 -24.17
N SER A 803 -28.27 24.69 -24.78
CA SER A 803 -28.21 24.43 -26.21
C SER A 803 -28.15 22.94 -26.49
N ILE A 804 -29.12 22.42 -27.25
CA ILE A 804 -29.20 21.01 -27.66
C ILE A 804 -29.02 20.95 -29.17
N ILE A 805 -27.91 20.38 -29.64
CA ILE A 805 -27.50 20.41 -31.05
C ILE A 805 -27.28 18.99 -31.55
N ALA A 806 -27.90 18.65 -32.69
CA ALA A 806 -27.68 17.38 -33.40
C ALA A 806 -27.82 16.12 -32.51
N SER A 807 -28.72 16.17 -31.52
CA SER A 807 -28.84 15.14 -30.48
C SER A 807 -30.10 14.30 -30.64
N THR A 808 -30.08 13.07 -30.11
CA THR A 808 -31.20 12.15 -30.16
C THR A 808 -31.69 11.83 -28.75
N PHE A 809 -32.99 12.02 -28.51
CA PHE A 809 -33.66 11.65 -27.27
C PHE A 809 -34.73 10.61 -27.57
N MET A 810 -34.73 9.51 -26.82
CA MET A 810 -35.67 8.42 -27.00
C MET A 810 -36.20 7.92 -25.66
N ALA A 811 -37.51 7.83 -25.54
CA ALA A 811 -38.18 7.23 -24.37
C ALA A 811 -39.01 6.01 -24.77
N GLY A 812 -39.01 5.01 -23.88
CA GLY A 812 -39.78 3.78 -23.98
C GLY A 812 -41.27 3.94 -23.60
N ALA A 813 -41.98 2.82 -23.52
CA ALA A 813 -43.44 2.72 -23.39
C ALA A 813 -44.03 3.05 -21.99
N GLY A 814 -43.42 3.97 -21.26
CA GLY A 814 -43.94 4.43 -19.96
C GLY A 814 -45.24 5.20 -20.12
N SER A 815 -46.27 4.88 -19.32
CA SER A 815 -47.53 5.60 -19.32
C SER A 815 -47.35 7.03 -18.79
N GLY A 816 -47.58 8.04 -19.64
CA GLY A 816 -47.73 9.45 -19.21
C GLY A 816 -46.44 10.28 -19.08
N GLY A 817 -45.31 9.79 -19.62
CA GLY A 817 -44.04 10.53 -19.62
C GLY A 817 -43.87 11.52 -20.78
N TYR A 818 -42.79 12.29 -20.72
CA TYR A 818 -42.28 13.12 -21.82
C TYR A 818 -40.93 12.56 -22.27
N VAL A 819 -40.57 12.60 -23.56
CA VAL A 819 -39.19 12.27 -23.96
C VAL A 819 -38.25 13.37 -23.49
N LEU A 820 -38.59 14.62 -23.78
CA LEU A 820 -37.88 15.81 -23.35
C LEU A 820 -38.86 16.81 -22.72
N ALA A 821 -38.57 17.24 -21.49
CA ALA A 821 -39.36 18.20 -20.74
C ALA A 821 -38.55 19.47 -20.44
N LEU A 822 -39.06 20.64 -20.82
CA LEU A 822 -38.56 21.96 -20.42
C LEU A 822 -39.57 22.60 -19.45
N ASN A 823 -39.23 22.66 -18.17
CA ASN A 823 -40.08 23.16 -17.08
C ASN A 823 -39.46 24.41 -16.46
N LEU A 824 -40.16 25.55 -16.43
CA LEU A 824 -39.61 26.81 -15.91
C LEU A 824 -38.24 27.14 -16.51
N SER A 825 -38.05 26.78 -17.79
CA SER A 825 -36.74 26.78 -18.45
C SER A 825 -36.81 27.63 -19.72
N PRO A 826 -36.76 28.95 -19.62
CA PRO A 826 -36.73 29.84 -20.77
C PRO A 826 -35.40 29.85 -21.54
N TRP A 827 -35.43 30.39 -22.76
CA TRP A 827 -34.26 30.68 -23.59
C TRP A 827 -33.41 29.47 -24.02
N ASN A 828 -33.96 28.26 -24.02
CA ASN A 828 -33.24 27.09 -24.52
C ASN A 828 -33.33 26.99 -26.06
N SER A 829 -32.30 26.43 -26.68
CA SER A 829 -32.26 26.15 -28.13
C SER A 829 -32.17 24.65 -28.39
N ILE A 830 -32.97 24.15 -29.35
CA ILE A 830 -32.96 22.76 -29.84
C ILE A 830 -32.79 22.80 -31.35
N GLU A 831 -31.62 22.39 -31.85
CA GLU A 831 -31.26 22.50 -33.26
C GLU A 831 -30.88 21.14 -33.85
N ARG A 832 -31.40 20.83 -35.05
CA ARG A 832 -31.06 19.63 -35.83
C ARG A 832 -31.20 18.32 -35.04
N SER A 833 -32.11 18.27 -34.08
CA SER A 833 -32.22 17.18 -33.10
C SER A 833 -33.43 16.28 -33.38
N ARG A 834 -33.39 15.05 -32.86
CA ARG A 834 -34.43 14.05 -33.02
C ARG A 834 -35.00 13.64 -31.66
N ILE A 835 -36.31 13.76 -31.49
CA ILE A 835 -37.02 13.41 -30.25
C ILE A 835 -38.07 12.36 -30.59
N ILE A 836 -37.96 11.18 -29.98
CA ILE A 836 -38.75 9.99 -30.35
C ILE A 836 -39.42 9.40 -29.12
N ALA A 837 -40.76 9.44 -29.08
CA ALA A 837 -41.56 8.71 -28.09
C ALA A 837 -42.09 7.42 -28.72
N THR A 838 -41.70 6.27 -28.17
CA THR A 838 -42.01 4.96 -28.79
C THR A 838 -43.42 4.46 -28.48
N ALA A 839 -43.99 4.73 -27.30
CA ALA A 839 -45.41 4.52 -26.99
C ALA A 839 -45.86 5.33 -25.77
N GLY A 840 -47.07 5.91 -25.81
CA GLY A 840 -47.75 6.49 -24.63
C GLY A 840 -47.15 7.77 -24.02
N SER A 841 -46.05 8.29 -24.55
CA SER A 841 -45.36 9.49 -24.05
C SER A 841 -45.42 10.66 -25.03
N THR A 842 -45.52 11.89 -24.50
CA THR A 842 -45.38 13.13 -25.28
C THR A 842 -43.93 13.26 -25.76
N GLY A 843 -43.70 13.75 -26.98
CA GLY A 843 -42.36 13.94 -27.51
C GLY A 843 -41.60 15.03 -26.74
N LEU A 844 -41.86 16.29 -27.09
CA LEU A 844 -41.35 17.48 -26.42
C LEU A 844 -42.47 18.19 -25.68
N SER A 845 -42.23 18.57 -24.42
CA SER A 845 -43.15 19.43 -23.65
C SER A 845 -42.45 20.68 -23.14
N LEU A 846 -43.03 21.83 -23.49
CA LEU A 846 -42.70 23.15 -22.96
C LEU A 846 -43.80 23.53 -21.96
N TYR A 847 -43.48 23.58 -20.67
CA TYR A 847 -44.50 23.84 -19.65
C TYR A 847 -44.03 24.76 -18.51
N ASN A 848 -45.00 25.43 -17.88
CA ASN A 848 -44.81 26.35 -16.74
C ASN A 848 -43.72 27.41 -17.02
N ASN A 849 -44.03 28.45 -17.80
CA ASN A 849 -43.11 29.55 -18.08
C ASN A 849 -41.82 29.16 -18.83
N ALA A 850 -41.89 28.12 -19.68
CA ALA A 850 -40.82 27.83 -20.64
C ALA A 850 -40.91 28.81 -21.82
N HIS A 851 -40.48 30.05 -21.61
CA HIS A 851 -40.59 31.13 -22.60
C HIS A 851 -39.40 31.22 -23.55
N TYR A 852 -39.61 31.78 -24.75
CA TYR A 852 -38.54 32.13 -25.69
C TYR A 852 -37.63 30.96 -26.12
N ASN A 853 -38.13 29.72 -26.07
CA ASN A 853 -37.36 28.59 -26.57
C ASN A 853 -37.38 28.57 -28.10
N ILE A 854 -36.24 28.19 -28.70
CA ILE A 854 -36.07 28.09 -30.14
C ILE A 854 -35.89 26.62 -30.50
N ILE A 855 -36.71 26.10 -31.40
CA ILE A 855 -36.58 24.76 -31.96
C ILE A 855 -36.39 24.93 -33.47
N ARG A 856 -35.26 24.49 -34.00
CA ARG A 856 -34.90 24.65 -35.42
C ARG A 856 -34.50 23.31 -36.05
N ASP A 857 -34.98 23.05 -37.25
CA ASP A 857 -34.60 21.91 -38.11
C ASP A 857 -34.69 20.55 -37.39
N SER A 858 -35.61 20.41 -36.44
CA SER A 858 -35.69 19.26 -35.55
C SER A 858 -36.91 18.38 -35.86
N SER A 859 -36.78 17.09 -35.58
CA SER A 859 -37.84 16.08 -35.80
C SER A 859 -38.40 15.59 -34.47
N LEU A 860 -39.71 15.75 -34.29
CA LEU A 860 -40.47 15.31 -33.13
C LEU A 860 -41.43 14.20 -33.58
N THR A 861 -41.25 12.98 -33.06
CA THR A 861 -42.15 11.85 -33.36
C THR A 861 -42.72 11.29 -32.06
N SER A 862 -44.04 11.10 -32.01
CA SER A 862 -44.73 10.43 -30.91
C SER A 862 -45.75 9.40 -31.41
N ASN A 863 -46.06 8.44 -30.55
CA ASN A 863 -47.14 7.45 -30.70
C ASN A 863 -48.14 7.55 -29.54
N ALA A 864 -48.30 8.72 -28.91
CA ALA A 864 -49.21 8.89 -27.79
C ALA A 864 -50.66 9.09 -28.26
N ALA A 865 -51.57 8.24 -27.81
CA ALA A 865 -52.99 8.26 -28.20
C ALA A 865 -53.91 9.11 -27.31
N GLY A 866 -53.39 9.66 -26.20
CA GLY A 866 -54.17 10.45 -25.24
C GLY A 866 -54.52 11.84 -25.77
N GLY A 867 -55.74 12.32 -25.46
CA GLY A 867 -56.25 13.62 -25.92
C GLY A 867 -55.49 14.87 -25.46
N GLY A 868 -54.50 14.72 -24.56
CA GLY A 868 -53.57 15.78 -24.14
C GLY A 868 -52.11 15.52 -24.51
N SER A 869 -51.81 14.45 -25.24
CA SER A 869 -50.45 14.00 -25.52
C SER A 869 -50.06 14.29 -26.97
N GLY A 870 -49.21 15.29 -27.17
CA GLY A 870 -48.69 15.69 -28.47
C GLY A 870 -47.32 15.10 -28.79
N ALA A 871 -46.89 15.21 -30.05
CA ALA A 871 -45.46 15.15 -30.36
C ALA A 871 -44.76 16.44 -29.87
N LEU A 872 -45.46 17.58 -29.91
CA LEU A 872 -45.09 18.84 -29.27
C LEU A 872 -46.26 19.37 -28.42
N ASN A 873 -46.01 19.57 -27.12
CA ASN A 873 -46.92 20.25 -26.20
C ASN A 873 -46.33 21.60 -25.78
N ILE A 874 -47.14 22.67 -25.85
CA ILE A 874 -46.82 24.01 -25.36
C ILE A 874 -47.92 24.42 -24.38
N PHE A 875 -47.58 24.45 -23.09
CA PHE A 875 -48.52 24.70 -22.00
C PHE A 875 -48.03 25.84 -21.11
N LEU A 876 -48.87 26.84 -20.80
CA LEU A 876 -48.49 27.98 -19.94
C LEU A 876 -47.14 28.62 -20.35
N SER A 877 -46.89 28.74 -21.65
CA SER A 877 -45.58 29.13 -22.21
C SER A 877 -45.73 30.15 -23.33
N TRP A 878 -44.77 31.05 -23.45
CA TRP A 878 -44.89 32.24 -24.32
C TRP A 878 -43.69 32.46 -25.22
N ASN A 879 -43.93 33.05 -26.40
CA ASN A 879 -42.90 33.49 -27.34
C ASN A 879 -41.94 32.37 -27.80
N ASN A 880 -42.37 31.11 -27.80
CA ASN A 880 -41.57 30.00 -28.34
C ASN A 880 -41.61 30.00 -29.86
N ARG A 881 -40.52 29.58 -30.51
CA ARG A 881 -40.37 29.58 -31.96
C ARG A 881 -39.95 28.22 -32.47
N PHE A 882 -40.68 27.70 -33.45
CA PHE A 882 -40.38 26.44 -34.13
C PHE A 882 -40.16 26.70 -35.63
N TYR A 883 -38.97 26.39 -36.16
CA TYR A 883 -38.53 26.69 -37.53
C TYR A 883 -38.10 25.41 -38.26
N GLY A 884 -38.60 25.16 -39.47
CA GLY A 884 -37.99 24.20 -40.41
C GLY A 884 -38.01 22.72 -40.01
N GLY A 885 -38.91 22.31 -39.09
CA GLY A 885 -38.92 20.97 -38.50
C GLY A 885 -40.06 20.05 -38.95
N SER A 886 -40.05 18.82 -38.45
CA SER A 886 -41.16 17.86 -38.58
C SER A 886 -41.77 17.53 -37.22
N ILE A 887 -43.10 17.61 -37.11
CA ILE A 887 -43.86 17.25 -35.91
C ILE A 887 -44.85 16.17 -36.33
N ARG A 888 -44.69 14.96 -35.81
CA ARG A 888 -45.53 13.81 -36.18
C ARG A 888 -46.02 13.06 -34.96
N ASN A 889 -47.32 12.88 -34.82
CA ASN A 889 -47.89 11.94 -33.84
C ASN A 889 -48.75 10.91 -34.54
N ASN A 890 -48.36 9.63 -34.51
CA ASN A 890 -49.07 8.57 -35.21
C ASN A 890 -50.38 8.15 -34.54
N ALA A 891 -50.59 8.48 -33.27
CA ALA A 891 -51.72 8.00 -32.49
C ALA A 891 -52.59 9.11 -31.88
N GLY A 892 -52.11 10.34 -31.79
CA GLY A 892 -52.79 11.48 -31.17
C GLY A 892 -52.50 12.80 -31.86
N GLN A 893 -52.66 13.94 -31.17
CA GLN A 893 -52.39 15.25 -31.79
C GLN A 893 -50.89 15.42 -32.07
N ALA A 894 -50.53 16.09 -33.17
CA ALA A 894 -49.12 16.35 -33.45
C ALA A 894 -48.61 17.54 -32.61
N LEU A 895 -49.35 18.65 -32.63
CA LEU A 895 -49.06 19.88 -31.90
C LEU A 895 -50.25 20.27 -31.02
N HIS A 896 -50.00 20.49 -29.73
CA HIS A 896 -50.99 20.98 -28.77
C HIS A 896 -50.47 22.25 -28.07
N ILE A 897 -51.18 23.36 -28.25
CA ILE A 897 -50.92 24.66 -27.61
C ILE A 897 -52.09 24.96 -26.68
N SER A 898 -51.84 25.03 -25.38
CA SER A 898 -52.87 25.38 -24.40
C SER A 898 -52.39 26.45 -23.42
N ASP A 899 -53.25 27.43 -23.14
CA ASP A 899 -52.99 28.52 -22.18
C ASP A 899 -51.66 29.25 -22.45
N SER A 900 -51.34 29.43 -23.73
CA SER A 900 -50.02 29.81 -24.23
C SER A 900 -50.13 30.93 -25.26
N ALA A 901 -49.09 31.76 -25.37
CA ALA A 901 -49.18 33.04 -26.06
C ALA A 901 -47.95 33.41 -26.91
N GLY A 902 -48.17 34.08 -28.04
CA GLY A 902 -47.06 34.61 -28.85
C GLY A 902 -46.18 33.53 -29.49
N ASN A 903 -46.61 32.27 -29.53
CA ASN A 903 -45.81 31.19 -30.09
C ASN A 903 -45.86 31.22 -31.63
N GLN A 904 -44.72 30.94 -32.27
CA GLN A 904 -44.55 31.00 -33.71
C GLN A 904 -44.12 29.63 -34.26
N ILE A 905 -44.82 29.13 -35.26
CA ILE A 905 -44.47 27.91 -36.01
C ILE A 905 -44.29 28.30 -37.47
N ASP A 906 -43.10 28.06 -38.03
CA ASP A 906 -42.72 28.51 -39.36
C ASP A 906 -42.02 27.41 -40.18
N GLY A 907 -42.37 27.29 -41.46
CA GLY A 907 -41.69 26.39 -42.40
C GLY A 907 -41.75 24.92 -42.01
N SER A 908 -42.81 24.47 -41.33
CA SER A 908 -42.83 23.18 -40.64
C SER A 908 -43.84 22.19 -41.22
N THR A 909 -43.52 20.89 -41.11
CA THR A 909 -44.42 19.80 -41.50
C THR A 909 -45.05 19.16 -40.26
N ILE A 910 -46.36 19.25 -40.12
CA ILE A 910 -47.11 18.80 -38.95
C ILE A 910 -48.11 17.72 -39.37
N THR A 911 -47.97 16.49 -38.87
CA THR A 911 -48.78 15.36 -39.33
C THR A 911 -49.36 14.53 -38.18
N SER A 912 -50.67 14.24 -38.25
CA SER A 912 -51.37 13.33 -37.33
C SER A 912 -52.27 12.37 -38.12
N PRO A 913 -51.78 11.18 -38.52
CA PRO A 913 -52.58 10.22 -39.29
C PRO A 913 -53.70 9.54 -38.46
N ALA A 914 -53.76 9.79 -37.15
CA ALA A 914 -54.74 9.14 -36.29
C ALA A 914 -56.16 9.70 -36.55
N ALA A 915 -57.10 8.79 -36.80
CA ALA A 915 -58.51 9.16 -36.94
C ALA A 915 -59.01 9.85 -35.66
N ASN A 916 -59.86 10.87 -35.81
CA ASN A 916 -60.43 11.68 -34.72
C ASN A 916 -59.44 12.58 -33.96
N HIS A 917 -58.16 12.61 -34.33
CA HIS A 917 -57.19 13.52 -33.72
C HIS A 917 -56.84 14.69 -34.65
N ARG A 918 -56.71 15.86 -34.05
CA ARG A 918 -56.32 17.07 -34.79
C ARG A 918 -54.80 17.08 -34.98
N ALA A 919 -54.30 17.49 -36.13
CA ALA A 919 -52.85 17.68 -36.26
C ALA A 919 -52.38 18.83 -35.37
N VAL A 920 -53.09 19.97 -35.40
CA VAL A 920 -52.84 21.11 -34.51
C VAL A 920 -54.08 21.41 -33.67
N LEU A 921 -53.88 21.57 -32.36
CA LEU A 921 -54.90 21.99 -31.41
C LEU A 921 -54.41 23.22 -30.64
N ILE A 922 -55.13 24.34 -30.75
CA ILE A 922 -54.90 25.58 -29.99
C ILE A 922 -56.12 25.81 -29.10
N ILE A 923 -55.95 25.80 -27.78
CA ILE A 923 -57.02 26.03 -26.80
C ILE A 923 -56.58 27.12 -25.80
N HIS A 924 -57.42 28.10 -25.49
CA HIS A 924 -57.07 29.20 -24.57
C HIS A 924 -55.75 29.91 -24.95
N GLY A 925 -55.36 29.87 -26.23
CA GLY A 925 -54.11 30.42 -26.70
C GLY A 925 -54.28 31.87 -27.14
N SER A 926 -53.27 32.72 -26.93
CA SER A 926 -53.32 34.10 -27.42
C SER A 926 -52.17 34.48 -28.37
N SER A 927 -52.45 35.16 -29.48
CA SER A 927 -51.42 35.69 -30.38
C SER A 927 -50.45 34.63 -30.95
N ASN A 928 -50.88 33.38 -31.15
CA ASN A 928 -50.04 32.35 -31.76
C ASN A 928 -50.11 32.42 -33.29
N THR A 929 -48.98 32.22 -33.96
CA THR A 929 -48.86 32.34 -35.42
C THR A 929 -48.31 31.06 -36.02
N ILE A 930 -49.00 30.51 -37.02
CA ILE A 930 -48.52 29.45 -37.89
C ILE A 930 -48.28 30.05 -39.27
N LEU A 931 -47.07 29.91 -39.82
CA LEU A 931 -46.69 30.44 -41.11
C LEU A 931 -45.96 29.40 -41.97
N ASN A 932 -46.11 29.50 -43.29
CA ASN A 932 -45.36 28.71 -44.28
C ASN A 932 -45.34 27.19 -44.00
N SER A 933 -46.39 26.63 -43.41
CA SER A 933 -46.38 25.27 -42.86
C SER A 933 -47.32 24.33 -43.61
N TYR A 934 -46.96 23.05 -43.65
CA TYR A 934 -47.80 21.96 -44.15
C TYR A 934 -48.39 21.20 -42.97
N ILE A 935 -49.72 21.15 -42.87
CA ILE A 935 -50.43 20.57 -41.74
C ILE A 935 -51.43 19.54 -42.25
N ALA A 936 -51.30 18.29 -41.84
CA ALA A 936 -52.20 17.21 -42.23
C ALA A 936 -52.66 16.37 -41.04
N GLY A 937 -53.97 16.26 -40.80
CA GLY A 937 -54.51 15.43 -39.71
C GLY A 937 -55.96 15.02 -39.94
N SER A 938 -56.62 14.33 -39.01
CA SER A 938 -58.07 14.06 -39.17
C SER A 938 -58.80 15.39 -39.36
N THR A 939 -58.60 16.31 -38.42
CA THR A 939 -58.79 17.75 -38.64
C THR A 939 -57.40 18.38 -38.70
N ALA A 940 -57.08 19.19 -39.71
CA ALA A 940 -55.73 19.76 -39.80
C ALA A 940 -55.46 20.75 -38.67
N VAL A 941 -56.32 21.75 -38.48
CA VAL A 941 -56.18 22.73 -37.37
C VAL A 941 -57.50 22.92 -36.63
N HIS A 942 -57.44 22.94 -35.30
CA HIS A 942 -58.56 23.31 -34.44
C HIS A 942 -58.15 24.41 -33.44
N VAL A 943 -58.88 25.52 -33.46
CA VAL A 943 -58.68 26.70 -32.60
C VAL A 943 -59.94 26.88 -31.76
N ALA A 944 -59.83 26.73 -30.44
CA ALA A 944 -60.96 26.84 -29.53
C ALA A 944 -60.68 27.84 -28.40
N ALA A 945 -61.66 28.68 -28.07
CA ALA A 945 -61.58 29.63 -26.95
C ALA A 945 -60.27 30.45 -26.92
N SER A 946 -59.78 30.88 -28.08
CA SER A 946 -58.44 31.45 -28.25
C SER A 946 -58.47 32.84 -28.90
N THR A 947 -57.52 33.71 -28.58
CA THR A 947 -57.52 35.13 -28.98
C THR A 947 -56.37 35.49 -29.92
N GLY A 948 -56.56 36.25 -30.99
CA GLY A 948 -55.45 36.85 -31.74
C GLY A 948 -54.60 35.88 -32.57
N ASN A 949 -55.06 34.65 -32.81
CA ASN A 949 -54.26 33.64 -33.50
C ASN A 949 -54.29 33.85 -35.02
N ALA A 950 -53.17 33.55 -35.68
CA ALA A 950 -53.00 33.74 -37.12
C ALA A 950 -52.46 32.48 -37.81
N ILE A 951 -53.00 32.18 -39.00
CA ILE A 951 -52.46 31.18 -39.92
C ILE A 951 -52.17 31.87 -41.26
N VAL A 952 -50.93 31.80 -41.73
CA VAL A 952 -50.45 32.55 -42.89
C VAL A 952 -49.72 31.62 -43.85
N ALA A 953 -49.93 31.76 -45.16
CA ALA A 953 -49.15 31.08 -46.20
C ALA A 953 -49.01 29.55 -46.01
N SER A 954 -50.03 28.89 -45.44
CA SER A 954 -49.94 27.49 -45.01
C SER A 954 -50.86 26.58 -45.82
N VAL A 955 -50.53 25.28 -45.84
CA VAL A 955 -51.32 24.22 -46.49
C VAL A 955 -51.96 23.35 -45.41
N LEU A 956 -53.28 23.32 -45.34
CA LEU A 956 -54.05 22.55 -44.35
C LEU A 956 -54.80 21.42 -45.05
N VAL A 957 -54.58 20.18 -44.63
CA VAL A 957 -55.16 18.99 -45.26
C VAL A 957 -55.86 18.11 -44.23
N ALA A 958 -57.18 18.01 -44.32
CA ALA A 958 -57.92 17.00 -43.60
C ALA A 958 -57.76 15.64 -44.30
N THR A 959 -57.31 14.65 -43.53
CA THR A 959 -57.05 13.28 -43.99
C THR A 959 -58.22 12.34 -43.72
N ASN A 960 -59.17 12.74 -42.86
CA ASN A 960 -60.38 11.99 -42.59
C ASN A 960 -61.54 12.56 -43.41
N PRO A 961 -62.40 11.72 -44.03
CA PRO A 961 -63.57 12.19 -44.78
C PRO A 961 -64.48 13.16 -44.02
N LEU A 962 -64.64 13.00 -42.71
CA LEU A 962 -65.48 13.85 -41.85
C LEU A 962 -64.72 14.99 -41.17
N GLY A 963 -63.40 15.07 -41.37
CA GLY A 963 -62.55 16.03 -40.68
C GLY A 963 -62.42 17.35 -41.43
N GLY A 964 -62.30 18.44 -40.66
CA GLY A 964 -62.19 19.79 -41.22
C GLY A 964 -60.76 20.19 -41.54
N GLY A 965 -60.56 21.04 -42.54
CA GLY A 965 -59.25 21.66 -42.79
C GLY A 965 -58.87 22.60 -41.64
N LEU A 966 -59.75 23.54 -41.32
CA LEU A 966 -59.67 24.44 -40.17
C LEU A 966 -61.01 24.45 -39.42
N TRP A 967 -60.96 24.30 -38.10
CA TRP A 967 -62.10 24.40 -37.22
C TRP A 967 -61.85 25.46 -36.16
N ILE A 968 -62.74 26.44 -36.04
CA ILE A 968 -62.70 27.51 -35.04
C ILE A 968 -63.95 27.43 -34.19
N SER A 969 -63.81 27.29 -32.87
CA SER A 969 -64.94 27.06 -31.97
C SER A 969 -64.82 27.80 -30.64
N SER A 970 -65.87 27.64 -29.83
CA SER A 970 -65.87 27.89 -28.38
C SER A 970 -65.46 29.30 -27.97
N GLY A 971 -65.85 30.32 -28.74
CA GLY A 971 -65.60 31.71 -28.37
C GLY A 971 -64.22 32.24 -28.73
N SER A 972 -63.64 31.80 -29.84
CA SER A 972 -62.38 32.40 -30.31
C SER A 972 -62.58 33.88 -30.68
N PHE A 973 -61.58 34.73 -30.42
CA PHE A 973 -61.62 36.18 -30.63
C PHE A 973 -60.47 36.64 -31.53
N ASN A 974 -60.71 37.54 -32.48
CA ASN A 974 -59.66 38.12 -33.34
C ASN A 974 -58.79 37.06 -34.07
N PHE A 975 -59.37 36.27 -34.96
CA PHE A 975 -58.64 35.25 -35.72
C PHE A 975 -58.31 35.73 -37.15
N SER A 976 -57.12 35.41 -37.65
CA SER A 976 -56.71 35.73 -39.03
C SER A 976 -56.22 34.51 -39.79
N LEU A 977 -56.71 34.33 -41.01
CA LEU A 977 -56.23 33.35 -41.98
C LEU A 977 -55.85 34.07 -43.27
N SER A 978 -54.60 33.94 -43.72
CA SER A 978 -54.17 34.56 -44.97
C SER A 978 -53.31 33.68 -45.87
N SER A 979 -53.41 33.88 -47.18
CA SER A 979 -52.56 33.26 -48.22
C SER A 979 -52.47 31.72 -48.15
N SER A 980 -53.50 31.05 -47.64
CA SER A 980 -53.44 29.63 -47.28
C SER A 980 -54.28 28.76 -48.22
N SER A 981 -53.86 27.51 -48.42
CA SER A 981 -54.62 26.49 -49.17
C SER A 981 -55.19 25.45 -48.20
N ILE A 982 -56.49 25.19 -48.28
CA ILE A 982 -57.20 24.35 -47.32
C ILE A 982 -57.99 23.28 -48.06
N MET A 983 -57.74 22.02 -47.72
CA MET A 983 -58.45 20.85 -48.20
C MET A 983 -59.21 20.22 -47.04
N GLY A 984 -60.53 20.25 -47.09
CA GLY A 984 -61.37 19.53 -46.13
C GLY A 984 -61.55 18.06 -46.52
N GLY A 985 -62.05 17.25 -45.59
CA GLY A 985 -62.44 15.88 -45.88
C GLY A 985 -63.60 15.84 -46.88
N SER A 986 -63.73 14.75 -47.64
CA SER A 986 -64.73 14.61 -48.72
C SER A 986 -66.19 14.73 -48.27
N GLN A 987 -66.47 14.59 -46.98
CA GLN A 987 -67.80 14.76 -46.38
C GLN A 987 -67.85 15.93 -45.38
N ALA A 988 -66.79 16.73 -45.31
CA ALA A 988 -66.58 17.72 -44.27
C ALA A 988 -66.49 19.13 -44.83
N THR A 989 -66.00 20.04 -43.98
CA THR A 989 -65.84 21.46 -44.27
C THR A 989 -64.35 21.78 -44.48
N ALA A 990 -64.00 22.64 -45.44
CA ALA A 990 -62.63 23.14 -45.52
C ALA A 990 -62.36 24.10 -44.34
N VAL A 991 -63.23 25.09 -44.11
CA VAL A 991 -63.21 25.94 -42.92
C VAL A 991 -64.55 25.86 -42.19
N ARG A 992 -64.53 25.65 -40.87
CA ARG A 992 -65.71 25.64 -39.98
C ARG A 992 -65.57 26.70 -38.90
N LEU A 993 -66.50 27.64 -38.86
CA LEU A 993 -66.67 28.63 -37.82
C LEU A 993 -67.89 28.24 -36.97
N ASP A 994 -67.65 27.58 -35.84
CA ASP A 994 -68.70 27.14 -34.92
C ASP A 994 -69.33 28.30 -34.14
N TYR A 995 -70.31 27.99 -33.30
CA TYR A 995 -71.03 29.00 -32.53
C TYR A 995 -70.13 29.83 -31.61
N GLY A 996 -70.49 31.10 -31.46
CA GLY A 996 -70.03 31.96 -30.37
C GLY A 996 -68.67 32.61 -30.53
N ASN A 997 -68.00 32.54 -31.69
CA ASN A 997 -66.77 33.34 -31.90
C ASN A 997 -67.12 34.84 -31.97
N SER A 998 -66.15 35.69 -31.66
CA SER A 998 -66.33 37.13 -31.49
C SER A 998 -65.16 37.94 -32.06
N GLY A 999 -65.28 39.27 -32.15
CA GLY A 999 -64.23 40.12 -32.71
C GLY A 999 -64.00 39.92 -34.21
N ALA A 1000 -62.83 40.33 -34.70
CA ALA A 1000 -62.53 40.27 -36.12
C ALA A 1000 -62.10 38.86 -36.55
N ILE A 1001 -62.88 38.22 -37.43
CA ILE A 1001 -62.49 36.99 -38.12
C ILE A 1001 -62.16 37.38 -39.56
N SER A 1002 -60.87 37.43 -39.89
CA SER A 1002 -60.39 37.89 -41.19
C SER A 1002 -59.83 36.74 -42.02
N LEU A 1003 -60.39 36.49 -43.20
CA LEU A 1003 -59.87 35.51 -44.16
C LEU A 1003 -59.45 36.24 -45.45
N SER A 1004 -58.22 36.05 -45.90
CA SER A 1004 -57.66 36.76 -47.05
C SER A 1004 -56.84 35.85 -47.94
N SER A 1005 -57.08 35.83 -49.25
CA SER A 1005 -56.31 35.02 -50.21
C SER A 1005 -56.31 33.53 -49.87
N VAL A 1006 -57.48 32.98 -49.54
CA VAL A 1006 -57.64 31.57 -49.14
C VAL A 1006 -58.18 30.74 -50.31
N VAL A 1007 -57.57 29.57 -50.55
CA VAL A 1007 -58.04 28.61 -51.57
C VAL A 1007 -58.63 27.37 -50.89
N TYR A 1008 -59.84 26.97 -51.25
CA TYR A 1008 -60.60 25.87 -50.66
C TYR A 1008 -60.73 24.70 -51.66
N TYR A 1009 -60.46 23.47 -51.21
CA TYR A 1009 -60.45 22.25 -52.03
C TYR A 1009 -61.22 21.08 -51.40
N GLY A 1010 -61.80 20.22 -52.26
CA GLY A 1010 -62.07 18.80 -51.97
C GLY A 1010 -63.16 18.47 -50.95
N SER A 1011 -63.80 19.48 -50.35
CA SER A 1011 -64.76 19.32 -49.25
C SER A 1011 -66.23 19.38 -49.72
N LEU A 1012 -67.14 18.88 -48.87
CA LEU A 1012 -68.59 19.03 -49.06
C LEU A 1012 -69.04 20.47 -48.81
N TYR A 1013 -68.35 21.16 -47.91
CA TYR A 1013 -68.55 22.59 -47.66
C TYR A 1013 -67.22 23.34 -47.78
N GLY A 1014 -67.17 24.43 -48.53
CA GLY A 1014 -65.99 25.30 -48.56
C GLY A 1014 -65.81 26.01 -47.21
N LEU A 1015 -66.77 26.86 -46.88
CA LEU A 1015 -66.84 27.62 -45.64
C LEU A 1015 -68.19 27.34 -44.96
N PHE A 1016 -68.14 26.93 -43.69
CA PHE A 1016 -69.30 26.56 -42.89
C PHE A 1016 -69.38 27.47 -41.67
N ILE A 1017 -70.45 28.24 -41.54
CA ILE A 1017 -70.55 29.36 -40.59
C ILE A 1017 -71.80 29.17 -39.74
N ASP A 1018 -71.60 29.00 -38.44
CA ASP A 1018 -72.66 28.98 -37.43
C ASP A 1018 -72.92 30.39 -36.85
N THR A 1019 -73.81 30.49 -35.87
CA THR A 1019 -74.18 31.73 -35.19
C THR A 1019 -72.99 32.30 -34.41
N GLN A 1020 -72.46 33.43 -34.88
CA GLN A 1020 -71.39 34.15 -34.18
C GLN A 1020 -71.97 35.13 -33.14
N THR A 1021 -71.15 35.66 -32.23
CA THR A 1021 -71.65 36.69 -31.30
C THR A 1021 -71.97 37.98 -32.04
N ALA A 1022 -72.81 38.83 -31.46
CA ALA A 1022 -73.15 40.14 -32.04
C ALA A 1022 -71.94 41.07 -32.23
N SER A 1023 -70.81 40.81 -31.55
CA SER A 1023 -69.55 41.54 -31.69
C SER A 1023 -68.59 40.94 -32.72
N ALA A 1024 -68.96 39.84 -33.37
CA ALA A 1024 -68.16 39.23 -34.42
C ALA A 1024 -68.27 40.03 -35.72
N THR A 1025 -67.13 40.27 -36.37
CA THR A 1025 -67.08 40.78 -37.75
C THR A 1025 -66.35 39.76 -38.61
N LEU A 1026 -67.09 39.14 -39.54
CA LEU A 1026 -66.50 38.27 -40.54
C LEU A 1026 -66.12 39.12 -41.77
N SER A 1027 -64.83 39.16 -42.09
CA SER A 1027 -64.30 39.88 -43.24
C SER A 1027 -63.53 38.93 -44.14
N ILE A 1028 -63.95 38.83 -45.39
CA ILE A 1028 -63.30 37.97 -46.38
C ILE A 1028 -62.87 38.86 -47.53
N SER A 1029 -61.56 39.08 -47.69
CA SER A 1029 -61.05 40.01 -48.71
C SER A 1029 -60.78 39.34 -50.06
N SER A 1030 -60.53 38.04 -50.06
CA SER A 1030 -60.44 37.20 -51.27
C SER A 1030 -60.52 35.71 -50.90
N ALA A 1031 -61.27 34.95 -51.68
CA ALA A 1031 -61.46 33.52 -51.50
C ALA A 1031 -61.62 32.82 -52.85
N THR A 1032 -61.01 31.65 -53.04
CA THR A 1032 -61.13 30.84 -54.25
C THR A 1032 -61.63 29.45 -53.89
N PHE A 1033 -62.82 29.09 -54.37
CA PHE A 1033 -63.40 27.76 -54.19
C PHE A 1033 -63.13 26.95 -55.46
N ARG A 1034 -62.39 25.85 -55.32
CA ARG A 1034 -61.93 25.06 -56.47
C ARG A 1034 -61.98 23.57 -56.16
N ASP A 1035 -62.36 22.76 -57.15
CA ASP A 1035 -62.36 21.29 -57.06
C ASP A 1035 -63.09 20.79 -55.79
N LEU A 1036 -64.25 21.38 -55.48
CA LEU A 1036 -65.13 20.91 -54.42
C LEU A 1036 -65.82 19.60 -54.84
N GLN A 1037 -66.36 18.85 -53.88
CA GLN A 1037 -67.09 17.62 -54.19
C GLN A 1037 -68.39 17.92 -54.97
N SER A 1038 -68.84 16.99 -55.80
CA SER A 1038 -70.18 17.10 -56.38
C SER A 1038 -71.24 17.11 -55.27
N GLY A 1039 -72.23 18.00 -55.35
CA GLY A 1039 -73.18 18.29 -54.27
C GLY A 1039 -72.68 19.33 -53.26
N ALA A 1040 -71.47 19.87 -53.41
CA ALA A 1040 -70.89 20.76 -52.41
C ALA A 1040 -71.53 22.15 -52.38
N THR A 1041 -71.52 22.74 -51.18
CA THR A 1041 -71.87 24.14 -50.96
C THR A 1041 -70.61 24.95 -50.65
N ALA A 1042 -70.31 25.99 -51.43
CA ALA A 1042 -69.09 26.78 -51.20
C ALA A 1042 -69.15 27.57 -49.89
N ILE A 1043 -70.26 28.24 -49.57
CA ILE A 1043 -70.50 28.96 -48.31
C ILE A 1043 -71.84 28.55 -47.71
N HIS A 1044 -71.86 28.02 -46.49
CA HIS A 1044 -73.07 27.52 -45.82
C HIS A 1044 -73.26 28.18 -44.46
N PHE A 1045 -74.40 28.85 -44.26
CA PHE A 1045 -74.78 29.47 -42.99
C PHE A 1045 -75.80 28.59 -42.23
N LEU A 1046 -75.63 28.45 -40.91
CA LEU A 1046 -76.54 27.70 -40.03
C LEU A 1046 -77.46 28.56 -39.15
N GLY A 1047 -77.24 29.86 -39.05
CA GLY A 1047 -77.94 30.72 -38.08
C GLY A 1047 -77.27 32.07 -37.89
N GLY A 1048 -77.96 32.99 -37.20
CA GLY A 1048 -77.40 34.24 -36.71
C GLY A 1048 -77.58 35.44 -37.64
N VAL A 1049 -77.26 36.61 -37.09
CA VAL A 1049 -77.24 37.90 -37.82
C VAL A 1049 -75.81 38.20 -38.28
N HIS A 1050 -75.58 38.13 -39.59
CA HIS A 1050 -74.25 38.36 -40.19
C HIS A 1050 -74.26 39.61 -41.06
N ILE A 1051 -73.50 40.64 -40.69
CA ILE A 1051 -73.23 41.79 -41.56
C ILE A 1051 -71.77 41.67 -42.02
N SER A 1052 -71.56 41.20 -43.24
CA SER A 1052 -70.23 40.78 -43.69
C SER A 1052 -70.04 41.01 -45.17
N THR A 1053 -68.81 41.39 -45.55
CA THR A 1053 -68.43 41.57 -46.95
C THR A 1053 -67.44 40.49 -47.34
N PHE A 1054 -67.78 39.79 -48.42
CA PHE A 1054 -66.98 38.77 -49.08
C PHE A 1054 -66.51 39.39 -50.40
N ALA A 1055 -65.31 39.96 -50.42
CA ALA A 1055 -64.70 40.56 -51.59
C ALA A 1055 -63.90 39.53 -52.40
N ASP A 1056 -63.82 39.73 -53.71
CA ASP A 1056 -62.97 38.98 -54.66
C ASP A 1056 -63.08 37.45 -54.49
N THR A 1057 -64.33 36.97 -54.51
CA THR A 1057 -64.65 35.55 -54.38
C THR A 1057 -64.71 34.88 -55.75
N TYR A 1058 -63.95 33.81 -55.96
CA TYR A 1058 -63.98 33.01 -57.19
C TYR A 1058 -64.64 31.66 -56.92
N PHE A 1059 -65.67 31.34 -57.70
CA PHE A 1059 -66.37 30.05 -57.69
C PHE A 1059 -66.11 29.33 -59.01
N ASP A 1060 -65.48 28.15 -58.97
CA ASP A 1060 -65.33 27.33 -60.16
C ASP A 1060 -66.63 26.57 -60.53
N ALA A 1061 -66.55 25.66 -61.50
CA ALA A 1061 -67.72 24.92 -61.97
C ALA A 1061 -68.18 23.78 -61.03
N THR A 1062 -67.49 23.53 -59.92
CA THR A 1062 -67.69 22.33 -59.08
C THR A 1062 -68.64 22.53 -57.90
N ALA A 1063 -68.86 23.77 -57.44
CA ALA A 1063 -69.77 24.07 -56.33
C ALA A 1063 -71.24 24.10 -56.79
N ASP A 1064 -72.10 23.22 -56.26
CA ASP A 1064 -73.53 23.15 -56.64
C ASP A 1064 -74.36 24.27 -56.04
N VAL A 1065 -74.00 24.73 -54.84
CA VAL A 1065 -74.56 25.93 -54.21
C VAL A 1065 -73.41 26.82 -53.80
N ASN A 1066 -73.34 28.04 -54.32
CA ASN A 1066 -72.28 28.97 -53.93
C ASN A 1066 -72.49 29.51 -52.52
N VAL A 1067 -73.70 29.96 -52.23
CA VAL A 1067 -74.06 30.52 -50.93
C VAL A 1067 -75.41 29.95 -50.53
N ASN A 1068 -75.45 29.23 -49.41
CA ASN A 1068 -76.67 28.78 -48.77
C ASN A 1068 -76.92 29.66 -47.54
N GLY A 1069 -77.85 30.61 -47.69
CA GLY A 1069 -78.27 31.56 -46.67
C GLY A 1069 -79.61 31.21 -46.02
N THR A 1070 -80.17 30.01 -46.21
CA THR A 1070 -81.53 29.68 -45.73
C THR A 1070 -81.73 29.86 -44.23
N ALA A 1071 -80.66 29.74 -43.44
CA ALA A 1071 -80.69 29.86 -42.00
C ALA A 1071 -80.25 31.24 -41.49
N LEU A 1072 -80.04 32.23 -42.35
CA LEU A 1072 -79.70 33.60 -41.92
C LEU A 1072 -80.90 34.24 -41.20
N ASP A 1073 -80.65 34.78 -40.00
CA ASP A 1073 -81.67 35.47 -39.22
C ASP A 1073 -81.96 36.86 -39.81
N ALA A 1074 -83.16 37.37 -39.53
CA ALA A 1074 -83.59 38.70 -39.95
C ALA A 1074 -82.62 39.78 -39.44
N GLY A 1075 -82.14 40.63 -40.36
CA GLY A 1075 -81.13 41.65 -40.09
C GLY A 1075 -79.74 41.30 -40.61
N SER A 1076 -79.56 40.09 -41.15
CA SER A 1076 -78.35 39.70 -41.87
C SER A 1076 -78.19 40.50 -43.16
N ARG A 1077 -76.95 40.73 -43.56
CA ARG A 1077 -76.58 41.28 -44.86
C ARG A 1077 -75.20 40.80 -45.26
N VAL A 1078 -75.16 39.81 -46.14
CA VAL A 1078 -73.91 39.23 -46.67
C VAL A 1078 -73.67 39.79 -48.06
N THR A 1079 -72.68 40.66 -48.22
CA THR A 1079 -72.36 41.27 -49.51
C THR A 1079 -71.25 40.49 -50.21
N MET A 1080 -71.60 39.81 -51.30
CA MET A 1080 -70.69 39.16 -52.24
C MET A 1080 -70.16 40.21 -53.23
N SER A 1081 -69.13 40.95 -52.82
CA SER A 1081 -68.51 42.00 -53.62
C SER A 1081 -67.45 41.45 -54.57
N CYS A 1082 -67.42 41.91 -55.81
CA CYS A 1082 -66.42 41.52 -56.78
C CYS A 1082 -66.33 40.00 -57.03
N TYR A 1083 -67.46 39.29 -57.04
CA TYR A 1083 -67.48 37.85 -57.31
C TYR A 1083 -67.10 37.51 -58.78
N ARG A 1084 -66.52 36.34 -59.00
CA ARG A 1084 -66.04 35.84 -60.31
C ARG A 1084 -66.23 34.32 -60.46
N GLY A 1085 -66.10 33.85 -61.70
CA GLY A 1085 -66.08 32.42 -62.06
C GLY A 1085 -67.39 31.90 -62.67
N PRO A 1086 -67.40 30.68 -63.24
CA PRO A 1086 -68.49 30.16 -64.07
C PRO A 1086 -69.84 30.05 -63.35
N ARG A 1087 -69.82 29.92 -62.02
CA ARG A 1087 -71.03 29.84 -61.20
C ARG A 1087 -71.30 31.10 -60.39
N GLY A 1088 -70.57 32.21 -60.53
CA GLY A 1088 -70.79 33.39 -59.70
C GLY A 1088 -72.18 34.04 -59.88
N GLY A 1089 -72.80 34.50 -58.79
CA GLY A 1089 -74.03 35.30 -58.82
C GLY A 1089 -75.28 34.63 -58.20
N PRO A 1090 -76.42 35.36 -58.14
CA PRO A 1090 -77.65 34.92 -57.47
C PRO A 1090 -78.24 33.60 -57.98
N ALA A 1091 -77.99 33.24 -59.25
CA ALA A 1091 -78.55 32.03 -59.85
C ALA A 1091 -78.07 30.71 -59.20
N PHE A 1092 -77.00 30.78 -58.40
CA PHE A 1092 -76.39 29.64 -57.74
C PHE A 1092 -76.42 29.79 -56.21
N GLU A 1093 -77.33 30.60 -55.68
CA GLU A 1093 -77.55 30.76 -54.25
C GLU A 1093 -78.83 30.04 -53.78
N THR A 1094 -78.94 29.84 -52.47
CA THR A 1094 -80.17 29.42 -51.81
C THR A 1094 -80.42 30.35 -50.64
N ASP A 1095 -81.15 31.44 -50.91
CA ASP A 1095 -81.43 32.51 -49.96
C ASP A 1095 -82.89 33.01 -50.10
N PRO A 1096 -83.87 32.32 -49.51
CA PRO A 1096 -85.29 32.68 -49.61
C PRO A 1096 -85.62 34.03 -48.94
N SER A 1097 -84.72 34.54 -48.09
CA SER A 1097 -84.89 35.77 -47.33
C SER A 1097 -84.16 36.97 -47.96
N ASN A 1098 -83.48 36.76 -49.09
CA ASN A 1098 -82.75 37.78 -49.86
C ASN A 1098 -81.82 38.64 -48.98
N GLN A 1099 -81.07 37.98 -48.10
CA GLN A 1099 -80.04 38.53 -47.21
C GLN A 1099 -78.63 38.55 -47.84
N VAL A 1100 -78.43 37.89 -48.99
CA VAL A 1100 -77.18 37.82 -49.74
C VAL A 1100 -77.23 38.79 -50.93
N ASP A 1101 -76.40 39.82 -50.91
CA ASP A 1101 -76.30 40.82 -51.96
C ASP A 1101 -75.12 40.51 -52.90
N TRP A 1102 -75.38 40.37 -54.19
CA TRP A 1102 -74.33 40.14 -55.19
C TRP A 1102 -73.94 41.43 -55.92
N VAL A 1103 -72.72 41.91 -55.68
CA VAL A 1103 -72.19 43.13 -56.30
C VAL A 1103 -71.04 42.76 -57.26
N PRO A 1104 -71.23 42.84 -58.59
CA PRO A 1104 -70.20 42.45 -59.56
C PRO A 1104 -68.98 43.39 -59.54
N CYS A 1105 -67.82 42.89 -60.02
CA CYS A 1105 -66.61 43.71 -60.16
C CYS A 1105 -66.87 44.91 -61.09
N GLY A 1106 -66.83 46.13 -60.55
CA GLY A 1106 -66.97 47.35 -61.34
C GLY A 1106 -68.39 47.95 -61.40
N GLY A 1107 -69.28 47.59 -60.47
CA GLY A 1107 -70.56 48.29 -60.30
C GLY A 1107 -70.34 49.79 -60.10
N GLN A 1108 -70.85 50.61 -61.02
CA GLN A 1108 -70.80 52.06 -60.95
C GLN A 1108 -71.39 52.56 -59.62
N LEU A 1109 -70.72 53.52 -58.98
CA LEU A 1109 -71.25 54.31 -57.88
C LEU A 1109 -72.66 54.85 -58.26
N PRO A 1110 -73.61 54.95 -57.32
CA PRO A 1110 -74.90 55.57 -57.59
C PRO A 1110 -74.68 56.98 -58.16
N ALA A 1111 -75.34 57.28 -59.28
CA ALA A 1111 -75.28 58.58 -59.92
C ALA A 1111 -75.69 59.68 -58.92
N GLY A 1112 -74.72 60.41 -58.36
CA GLY A 1112 -75.03 61.45 -57.36
C GLY A 1112 -73.87 62.22 -56.71
N CYS A 1113 -72.63 61.75 -56.71
CA CYS A 1113 -71.51 62.49 -56.10
C CYS A 1113 -70.46 62.93 -57.13
N ALA A 1114 -70.53 64.20 -57.51
CA ALA A 1114 -69.48 64.93 -58.21
C ALA A 1114 -68.72 65.83 -57.22
N LEU A 1115 -67.41 65.95 -57.47
CA LEU A 1115 -66.42 66.92 -56.93
C LEU A 1115 -65.88 66.59 -55.52
N GLY A 1116 -64.57 66.58 -55.27
CA GLY A 1116 -63.39 66.85 -56.08
C GLY A 1116 -62.12 66.54 -55.27
N PHE A 1117 -61.08 66.09 -55.99
CA PHE A 1117 -59.67 65.84 -55.64
C PHE A 1117 -59.28 65.53 -54.19
#